data_AF-A0A542KTK7-F1
#
_entry.id   AF-A0A542KTK7-F1
#
_cell.length_a   1.000
_cell.length_b   1.000
_cell.length_c   1.000
_cell.angle_alpha   90.00
_cell.angle_beta   90.00
_cell.angle_gamma   90.00
#
_symmetry.space_group_name_H-M   'P 1'
#
loop_
_entity.id
_entity.type
_entity.pdbx_description
1 polymer ?
#
loop_
_entity_poly.entity_id
_entity_poly.type
_entity_poly.pdbx_seq_one_letter_code
_entity_poly.pdbx_strand_id
1 'polypeptide(L)'
;MSAFRRLLRRLRASTAVLTGLVLAAGGLVGTAAAPARAATSITVDGTSGGRTFDGVGAISGGGGNSRLLIDYPEPQRGQILDYLFKPGYGASLQLLKAEIGGDTNSTSGAEPSHQHTRSDLNCDRGYEWWLMEQAKARNPSIKLYGLAWGAPGWIGGGNFWSTDMVNYLVSWLGCAKQHGLSIDYLGGWNERGYNVSWYEQLRSALNSNGYGSVKIVAADSDWGVANDVNSNPAFAAAVGVIGTHYPCGYRSAQSNCSVPSAATSSGRPLWASENGSDDYNGGATAMARGINRGYIDGRMTAYLNWPVVAAITPNLPYPTMGLALAPPARQRPTAPCWSCGPATAPATRPGPATDLRLADVERLRMTSSPHPISRRGLLAAAGAATAFGLLRFAPEAAATDGPASYTATWSSVDQHPPAPAWFQDAKFGIYYHWGAFSVPAFGNEWYPRNMYIGGSNENKHHIATYGDPSVWPYHNFIDGARDKAGNHVQFAPKPVSQGGSWDPEAWARLFKSAGARFAGPVAEHHDGFSMWNSRANPWNSVQHGPGLDLVALHAQAIRGQGLKFMASLHHAYHFNGFYDHVPSQSDPALRVLYGQQGSAAENKLWYDKLVEVIDGYRPDLLWQDFDLNLVQESYRLQFLAHYYNQAVAWNKDVVATYKDGLDNKGEVYDFERGGPAGLLTPYWLTDDSISSSSWCYTVGIGYYSTQALLHSLIDRVSKGGTMLLNIAPTADGTIPSGQQSILLAMGDWLGRFGEAVYGTRSWSSYGEGPTKMGGGSFSGPVAGKPQDIRFTRSQDNKVLYATALGWQGATMTVTTLNSGQINLSSLTGAQLLDNAAGRYVDLPAPTQDASGLHLAMPSSNPPFSALAYTVKLTFSGEIPVLGAPGGSTTWVKIANVTSGLVLDSGGNVASGSNLKQWNYDGSPNLQWRLIDLGNGYHRIMNRANGMAADSWGNSANGATARQAVWNGGTNQQWSLNSLGNNRYQIINRGTGTALDGSGSTTAGSTAVMWTPNASGNNAWTITGT
;
A
#
# COMPACT_ATOMS: atom_id res chain seq x y z
N MET A 1 5.45 -45.24 61.31
CA MET A 1 5.93 -43.84 61.26
C MET A 1 7.46 -43.71 61.37
N SER A 2 8.24 -44.33 60.47
CA SER A 2 9.71 -44.06 60.36
C SER A 2 10.27 -44.49 58.99
N ALA A 3 9.68 -45.51 58.35
CA ALA A 3 10.11 -45.98 57.02
C ALA A 3 9.64 -45.10 55.83
N PHE A 4 8.44 -44.51 55.89
CA PHE A 4 7.91 -43.68 54.79
C PHE A 4 8.56 -42.29 54.69
N ARG A 5 9.23 -41.81 55.76
CA ARG A 5 9.97 -40.54 55.76
C ARG A 5 11.39 -40.65 55.19
N ARG A 6 11.95 -41.86 55.03
CA ARG A 6 13.27 -42.08 54.38
C ARG A 6 13.19 -42.21 52.85
N LEU A 7 12.05 -42.64 52.30
CA LEU A 7 11.84 -42.74 50.84
C LEU A 7 11.61 -41.35 50.20
N LEU A 8 10.85 -40.46 50.86
CA LEU A 8 10.56 -39.11 50.37
C LEU A 8 11.72 -38.10 50.50
N ARG A 9 12.77 -38.40 51.29
CA ARG A 9 14.01 -37.59 51.33
C ARG A 9 15.03 -37.99 50.24
N ARG A 10 14.98 -39.22 49.71
CA ARG A 10 15.86 -39.65 48.59
C ARG A 10 15.32 -39.27 47.20
N LEU A 11 14.01 -39.04 47.07
CA LEU A 11 13.40 -38.51 45.85
C LEU A 11 13.44 -36.96 45.72
N ARG A 12 13.79 -36.23 46.79
CA ARG A 12 13.98 -34.76 46.74
C ARG A 12 15.42 -34.29 46.56
N ALA A 13 16.41 -35.19 46.70
CA ALA A 13 17.81 -34.89 46.40
C ALA A 13 18.23 -35.27 44.96
N SER A 14 17.44 -36.10 44.28
CA SER A 14 17.76 -36.58 42.92
C SER A 14 17.19 -35.68 41.80
N THR A 15 16.20 -34.82 42.11
CA THR A 15 15.70 -33.81 41.16
C THR A 15 16.44 -32.48 41.26
N ALA A 16 17.12 -32.20 42.38
CA ALA A 16 17.94 -30.98 42.53
C ALA A 16 19.31 -31.09 41.84
N VAL A 17 19.85 -32.32 41.65
CA VAL A 17 21.12 -32.54 40.96
C VAL A 17 20.93 -32.67 39.44
N LEU A 18 19.78 -33.16 38.95
CA LEU A 18 19.49 -33.13 37.50
C LEU A 18 19.01 -31.77 36.99
N THR A 19 18.45 -30.90 37.84
CA THR A 19 18.08 -29.55 37.42
C THR A 19 19.28 -28.59 37.48
N GLY A 20 20.26 -28.84 38.37
CA GLY A 20 21.51 -28.08 38.45
C GLY A 20 22.55 -28.43 37.37
N LEU A 21 22.59 -29.66 36.87
CA LEU A 21 23.48 -30.07 35.77
C LEU A 21 22.95 -29.70 34.37
N VAL A 22 21.65 -29.42 34.23
CA VAL A 22 21.10 -28.80 33.01
C VAL A 22 21.25 -27.27 33.03
N LEU A 23 21.38 -26.64 34.21
CA LEU A 23 21.59 -25.20 34.36
C LEU A 23 23.07 -24.75 34.36
N ALA A 24 24.03 -25.66 34.46
CA ALA A 24 25.46 -25.38 34.22
C ALA A 24 25.96 -25.79 32.82
N ALA A 25 25.10 -26.45 32.02
CA ALA A 25 25.35 -26.76 30.59
C ALA A 25 24.42 -25.98 29.63
N GLY A 26 23.46 -25.22 30.14
CA GLY A 26 22.55 -24.36 29.36
C GLY A 26 22.96 -22.87 29.31
N GLY A 27 24.03 -22.48 30.01
CA GLY A 27 24.62 -21.15 29.90
C GLY A 27 25.70 -21.15 28.82
N LEU A 28 25.54 -20.31 27.79
CA LEU A 28 26.36 -20.19 26.58
C LEU A 28 26.07 -21.22 25.47
N VAL A 29 24.80 -21.43 25.13
CA VAL A 29 24.47 -21.41 23.69
C VAL A 29 24.02 -19.99 23.40
N GLY A 30 24.98 -19.09 23.24
CA GLY A 30 24.71 -17.91 22.44
C GLY A 30 24.12 -18.42 21.14
N THR A 31 22.93 -17.94 20.77
CA THR A 31 22.48 -18.04 19.40
C THR A 31 23.52 -17.27 18.58
N ALA A 32 24.58 -17.97 18.19
CA ALA A 32 25.43 -17.52 17.11
C ALA A 32 24.45 -17.29 15.98
N ALA A 33 24.21 -16.01 15.65
CA ALA A 33 23.59 -15.65 14.40
C ALA A 33 24.24 -16.56 13.36
N ALA A 34 23.41 -17.36 12.66
CA ALA A 34 23.91 -18.27 11.65
C ALA A 34 24.97 -17.51 10.86
N PRO A 35 26.21 -18.04 10.76
CA PRO A 35 27.32 -17.28 10.20
C PRO A 35 26.82 -16.68 8.91
N ALA A 36 26.87 -15.35 8.80
CA ALA A 36 26.41 -14.65 7.62
C ALA A 36 27.00 -15.42 6.44
N ARG A 37 26.12 -16.05 5.62
CA ARG A 37 26.54 -16.88 4.50
C ARG A 37 27.62 -16.08 3.80
N ALA A 38 28.85 -16.63 3.77
CA ALA A 38 29.98 -15.97 3.16
C ALA A 38 29.48 -15.40 1.83
N ALA A 39 29.65 -14.08 1.64
CA ALA A 39 29.18 -13.41 0.43
C ALA A 39 29.74 -14.21 -0.74
N THR A 40 28.88 -14.99 -1.39
CA THR A 40 29.30 -15.81 -2.51
C THR A 40 29.48 -14.83 -3.64
N SER A 41 30.73 -14.51 -3.95
CA SER A 41 31.06 -13.72 -5.13
C SER A 41 30.63 -14.54 -6.34
N ILE A 42 29.50 -14.16 -6.95
CA ILE A 42 29.05 -14.73 -8.21
C ILE A 42 29.65 -13.84 -9.30
N THR A 43 30.71 -14.31 -9.94
CA THR A 43 31.22 -13.70 -11.15
C THR A 43 30.27 -14.04 -12.29
N VAL A 44 29.44 -13.08 -12.69
CA VAL A 44 28.58 -13.21 -13.87
C VAL A 44 29.43 -12.90 -15.10
N ASP A 45 29.95 -13.93 -15.74
CA ASP A 45 30.64 -13.84 -17.02
C ASP A 45 29.66 -14.20 -18.14
N GLY A 46 29.22 -13.20 -18.91
CA GLY A 46 28.33 -13.38 -20.05
C GLY A 46 28.94 -14.19 -21.21
N THR A 47 30.24 -14.50 -21.14
CA THR A 47 30.95 -15.37 -22.09
C THR A 47 31.18 -16.78 -21.54
N SER A 48 30.89 -17.02 -20.26
CA SER A 48 31.02 -18.34 -19.66
C SER A 48 29.99 -19.32 -20.24
N GLY A 49 30.43 -20.55 -20.52
CA GLY A 49 29.56 -21.60 -21.02
C GLY A 49 28.52 -21.99 -19.97
N GLY A 50 27.26 -21.66 -20.21
CA GLY A 50 26.15 -21.93 -19.31
C GLY A 50 24.89 -22.35 -20.05
N ARG A 51 23.90 -22.85 -19.31
CA ARG A 51 22.57 -23.17 -19.87
C ARG A 51 21.95 -21.87 -20.38
N THR A 52 21.63 -21.82 -21.67
CA THR A 52 20.91 -20.69 -22.26
C THR A 52 19.43 -20.83 -21.97
N PHE A 53 18.81 -19.75 -21.47
CA PHE A 53 17.36 -19.69 -21.33
C PHE A 53 16.74 -19.38 -22.71
N ASP A 54 15.91 -20.30 -23.21
CA ASP A 54 15.25 -20.19 -24.52
C ASP A 54 14.16 -19.12 -24.53
N GLY A 55 13.51 -18.87 -23.38
CA GLY A 55 12.62 -17.73 -23.15
C GLY A 55 11.29 -18.07 -22.47
N VAL A 56 10.48 -17.03 -22.26
CA VAL A 56 9.08 -17.14 -21.81
C VAL A 56 8.17 -16.95 -23.02
N GLY A 57 7.17 -17.83 -23.13
CA GLY A 57 6.24 -17.85 -24.25
C GLY A 57 4.79 -18.05 -23.84
N ALA A 58 3.93 -18.09 -24.85
CA ALA A 58 2.50 -18.35 -24.66
C ALA A 58 1.91 -19.13 -25.83
N ILE A 59 0.74 -19.72 -25.61
CA ILE A 59 0.08 -20.64 -26.56
C ILE A 59 -1.21 -20.04 -27.12
N SER A 60 -1.29 -20.01 -28.45
CA SER A 60 -2.49 -19.71 -29.25
C SER A 60 -3.05 -21.03 -29.79
N GLY A 61 -4.26 -21.40 -29.36
CA GLY A 61 -4.85 -22.73 -29.53
C GLY A 61 -6.28 -22.73 -30.07
N GLY A 62 -6.55 -21.97 -31.13
CA GLY A 62 -7.62 -22.28 -32.08
C GLY A 62 -9.09 -21.98 -31.75
N GLY A 63 -9.53 -21.69 -30.52
CA GLY A 63 -10.92 -21.19 -30.44
C GLY A 63 -11.56 -20.66 -29.17
N GLY A 64 -10.88 -20.61 -28.03
CA GLY A 64 -11.34 -19.82 -26.86
C GLY A 64 -10.37 -18.70 -26.52
N ASN A 65 -9.36 -18.50 -27.37
CA ASN A 65 -8.14 -17.77 -27.08
C ASN A 65 -7.73 -17.01 -28.33
N SER A 66 -7.09 -15.84 -28.18
CA SER A 66 -6.46 -14.94 -29.19
C SER A 66 -7.20 -14.65 -30.52
N ARG A 67 -8.07 -15.51 -31.04
CA ARG A 67 -8.88 -15.35 -32.26
C ARG A 67 -9.65 -14.04 -32.28
N LEU A 68 -10.22 -13.63 -31.14
CA LEU A 68 -10.96 -12.37 -31.05
C LEU A 68 -10.03 -11.15 -31.20
N LEU A 69 -8.72 -11.27 -30.99
CA LEU A 69 -7.79 -10.13 -31.09
C LEU A 69 -7.80 -9.48 -32.47
N ILE A 70 -8.01 -10.26 -33.54
CA ILE A 70 -8.06 -9.69 -34.90
C ILE A 70 -9.22 -8.71 -35.06
N ASP A 71 -10.30 -8.92 -34.30
CA ASP A 71 -11.54 -8.14 -34.38
C ASP A 71 -11.55 -6.92 -33.43
N TYR A 72 -10.52 -6.77 -32.57
CA TYR A 72 -10.39 -5.58 -31.71
C TYR A 72 -10.08 -4.32 -32.56
N PRO A 73 -10.68 -3.17 -32.24
CA PRO A 73 -10.39 -1.91 -32.93
C PRO A 73 -8.99 -1.39 -32.57
N GLU A 74 -8.43 -0.56 -33.45
CA GLU A 74 -7.30 0.30 -33.09
C GLU A 74 -7.79 1.49 -32.24
N PRO A 75 -6.98 1.98 -31.27
CA PRO A 75 -5.60 1.58 -31.00
C PRO A 75 -5.44 0.38 -30.07
N GLN A 76 -6.54 -0.17 -29.52
CA GLN A 76 -6.51 -1.19 -28.47
C GLN A 76 -5.81 -2.46 -28.95
N ARG A 77 -6.13 -2.93 -30.15
CA ARG A 77 -5.47 -4.10 -30.75
C ARG A 77 -3.96 -3.90 -30.87
N GLY A 78 -3.51 -2.76 -31.39
CA GLY A 78 -2.10 -2.42 -31.49
C GLY A 78 -1.39 -2.41 -30.14
N GLN A 79 -2.02 -1.82 -29.11
CA GLN A 79 -1.48 -1.77 -27.75
C GLN A 79 -1.35 -3.16 -27.11
N ILE A 80 -2.34 -4.03 -27.31
CA ILE A 80 -2.33 -5.41 -26.79
C ILE A 80 -1.21 -6.21 -27.46
N LEU A 81 -1.09 -6.10 -28.79
CA LEU A 81 -0.02 -6.77 -29.54
C LEU A 81 1.36 -6.23 -29.15
N ASP A 82 1.50 -4.93 -28.91
CA ASP A 82 2.74 -4.34 -28.38
C ASP A 82 3.06 -4.91 -27.00
N TYR A 83 2.09 -4.97 -26.09
CA TYR A 83 2.29 -5.54 -24.75
C TYR A 83 2.73 -7.01 -24.81
N LEU A 84 2.14 -7.80 -25.70
CA LEU A 84 2.46 -9.22 -25.83
C LEU A 84 3.84 -9.44 -26.45
N PHE A 85 4.17 -8.72 -27.52
CA PHE A 85 5.30 -9.08 -28.38
C PHE A 85 6.46 -8.10 -28.36
N LYS A 86 6.27 -6.81 -28.08
CA LYS A 86 7.32 -5.80 -28.22
C LYS A 86 8.46 -6.04 -27.22
N PRO A 87 9.72 -6.16 -27.69
CA PRO A 87 10.85 -6.40 -26.80
C PRO A 87 11.01 -5.30 -25.75
N GLY A 88 11.20 -5.69 -24.49
CA GLY A 88 11.41 -4.76 -23.39
C GLY A 88 10.16 -4.00 -22.93
N TYR A 89 8.97 -4.42 -23.39
CA TYR A 89 7.69 -3.82 -23.03
C TYR A 89 6.64 -4.91 -22.75
N GLY A 90 5.89 -4.78 -21.66
CA GLY A 90 4.85 -5.73 -21.27
C GLY A 90 5.37 -7.16 -21.03
N ALA A 91 4.64 -8.15 -21.53
CA ALA A 91 5.01 -9.57 -21.46
C ALA A 91 6.26 -9.89 -22.30
N SER A 92 6.53 -9.12 -23.35
CA SER A 92 7.75 -9.20 -24.17
C SER A 92 8.09 -10.63 -24.63
N LEU A 93 7.10 -11.41 -25.06
CA LEU A 93 7.25 -12.85 -25.33
C LEU A 93 8.41 -13.16 -26.28
N GLN A 94 9.19 -14.20 -25.95
CA GLN A 94 10.27 -14.71 -26.79
C GLN A 94 9.87 -15.95 -27.59
N LEU A 95 8.80 -16.66 -27.19
CA LEU A 95 8.23 -17.77 -27.94
C LEU A 95 6.72 -17.60 -28.11
N LEU A 96 6.22 -17.93 -29.30
CA LEU A 96 4.79 -18.06 -29.58
C LEU A 96 4.52 -19.46 -30.13
N LYS A 97 3.73 -20.25 -29.41
CA LYS A 97 3.24 -21.55 -29.88
C LYS A 97 1.87 -21.36 -30.51
N ALA A 98 1.74 -21.74 -31.78
CA ALA A 98 0.53 -21.60 -32.57
C ALA A 98 -0.01 -22.97 -32.95
N GLU A 99 -1.34 -23.13 -32.90
CA GLU A 99 -2.01 -24.32 -33.37
C GLU A 99 -1.87 -24.47 -34.89
N ILE A 100 -1.53 -25.68 -35.32
CA ILE A 100 -1.66 -26.11 -36.70
C ILE A 100 -3.09 -26.59 -36.86
N GLY A 101 -3.89 -25.87 -37.65
CA GLY A 101 -5.29 -26.21 -37.88
C GLY A 101 -5.49 -27.65 -38.34
N GLY A 102 -6.63 -28.24 -38.01
CA GLY A 102 -6.86 -29.67 -38.24
C GLY A 102 -8.33 -30.08 -38.38
N ASP A 103 -9.26 -29.13 -38.47
CA ASP A 103 -10.71 -29.37 -38.60
C ASP A 103 -11.35 -30.20 -37.50
N THR A 104 -10.65 -30.34 -36.38
CA THR A 104 -11.18 -30.93 -35.15
C THR A 104 -11.31 -29.86 -34.09
N ASN A 105 -12.19 -30.09 -33.13
CA ASN A 105 -12.32 -29.22 -31.97
C ASN A 105 -11.06 -29.36 -31.11
N SER A 106 -10.35 -28.26 -30.87
CA SER A 106 -9.29 -28.18 -29.87
C SER A 106 -9.90 -27.87 -28.49
N THR A 107 -9.07 -27.75 -27.44
CA THR A 107 -9.49 -27.50 -26.05
C THR A 107 -10.45 -26.31 -25.89
N SER A 108 -10.49 -25.37 -26.84
CA SER A 108 -11.47 -24.28 -26.78
C SER A 108 -12.08 -23.81 -28.10
N GLY A 109 -11.81 -24.48 -29.23
CA GLY A 109 -12.51 -24.33 -30.52
C GLY A 109 -11.63 -24.80 -31.69
N ALA A 110 -12.06 -24.67 -32.94
CA ALA A 110 -11.36 -25.29 -34.07
C ALA A 110 -10.59 -24.27 -34.93
N GLU A 111 -9.27 -24.47 -35.09
CA GLU A 111 -8.51 -23.80 -36.15
C GLU A 111 -8.68 -24.57 -37.48
N PRO A 112 -9.11 -23.91 -38.57
CA PRO A 112 -9.35 -24.59 -39.82
C PRO A 112 -8.05 -25.08 -40.45
N SER A 113 -8.06 -26.31 -40.94
CA SER A 113 -6.93 -26.96 -41.59
C SER A 113 -6.49 -26.23 -42.85
N HIS A 114 -5.19 -26.07 -43.13
CA HIS A 114 -4.73 -25.59 -44.44
C HIS A 114 -5.00 -26.60 -45.58
N GLN A 115 -5.43 -27.82 -45.25
CA GLN A 115 -5.88 -28.86 -46.19
C GLN A 115 -7.08 -29.67 -45.66
N HIS A 116 -8.32 -29.27 -45.95
CA HIS A 116 -9.52 -30.04 -45.56
C HIS A 116 -9.57 -31.41 -46.27
N THR A 117 -8.97 -31.49 -47.45
CA THR A 117 -8.73 -32.71 -48.22
C THR A 117 -7.31 -32.68 -48.76
N ARG A 118 -6.77 -33.83 -49.21
CA ARG A 118 -5.39 -33.92 -49.72
C ARG A 118 -5.06 -32.89 -50.82
N SER A 119 -6.03 -32.53 -51.66
CA SER A 119 -5.87 -31.58 -52.77
C SER A 119 -6.22 -30.12 -52.44
N ASP A 120 -6.77 -29.84 -51.25
CA ASP A 120 -7.30 -28.52 -50.87
C ASP A 120 -6.25 -27.67 -50.14
N LEU A 121 -5.11 -27.37 -50.78
CA LEU A 121 -4.11 -26.49 -50.15
C LEU A 121 -4.56 -25.03 -50.18
N ASN A 122 -4.82 -24.46 -49.00
CA ASN A 122 -5.10 -23.03 -48.82
C ASN A 122 -4.26 -22.46 -47.66
N CYS A 123 -3.26 -21.67 -48.02
CA CYS A 123 -2.33 -21.09 -47.06
C CYS A 123 -2.88 -19.87 -46.31
N ASP A 124 -3.93 -19.22 -46.80
CA ASP A 124 -4.54 -18.04 -46.16
C ASP A 124 -5.65 -18.42 -45.15
N ARG A 125 -5.81 -19.72 -44.87
CA ARG A 125 -6.86 -20.24 -44.00
C ARG A 125 -6.38 -20.27 -42.55
N GLY A 126 -7.18 -19.70 -41.66
CA GLY A 126 -6.87 -19.62 -40.22
C GLY A 126 -6.38 -18.23 -39.80
N TYR A 127 -6.48 -17.92 -38.51
CA TYR A 127 -6.04 -16.61 -37.97
C TYR A 127 -4.62 -16.66 -37.41
N GLU A 128 -4.08 -17.86 -37.19
CA GLU A 128 -2.76 -18.04 -36.59
C GLU A 128 -1.65 -17.42 -37.46
N TRP A 129 -1.82 -17.39 -38.78
CA TRP A 129 -0.93 -16.67 -39.71
C TRP A 129 -0.83 -15.19 -39.35
N TRP A 130 -1.96 -14.51 -39.23
CA TRP A 130 -2.03 -13.09 -38.86
C TRP A 130 -1.37 -12.85 -37.50
N LEU A 131 -1.64 -13.70 -36.50
CA LEU A 131 -1.06 -13.50 -35.17
C LEU A 131 0.47 -13.65 -35.18
N MET A 132 0.98 -14.66 -35.88
CA MET A 132 2.43 -14.86 -36.05
C MET A 132 3.09 -13.71 -36.81
N GLU A 133 2.45 -13.17 -37.84
CA GLU A 133 2.90 -11.97 -38.55
C GLU A 133 2.95 -10.75 -37.62
N GLN A 134 1.90 -10.52 -36.81
CA GLN A 134 1.87 -9.43 -35.83
C GLN A 134 2.97 -9.55 -34.78
N ALA A 135 3.27 -10.79 -34.35
CA ALA A 135 4.34 -11.08 -33.41
C ALA A 135 5.71 -10.79 -34.02
N LYS A 136 5.98 -11.29 -35.24
CA LYS A 136 7.24 -11.04 -35.97
C LYS A 136 7.44 -9.57 -36.32
N ALA A 137 6.37 -8.85 -36.65
CA ALA A 137 6.44 -7.42 -36.94
C ALA A 137 6.92 -6.59 -35.75
N ARG A 138 6.56 -6.98 -34.52
CA ARG A 138 6.94 -6.30 -33.27
C ARG A 138 8.24 -6.81 -32.68
N ASN A 139 8.46 -8.11 -32.82
CA ASN A 139 9.67 -8.79 -32.36
C ASN A 139 10.18 -9.72 -33.47
N PRO A 140 11.06 -9.24 -34.36
CA PRO A 140 11.65 -10.07 -35.41
C PRO A 140 12.40 -11.29 -34.86
N SER A 141 12.85 -11.23 -33.60
CA SER A 141 13.59 -12.30 -32.91
C SER A 141 12.70 -13.30 -32.16
N ILE A 142 11.37 -13.10 -32.12
CA ILE A 142 10.47 -14.07 -31.48
C ILE A 142 10.56 -15.42 -32.19
N LYS A 143 10.64 -16.51 -31.43
CA LYS A 143 10.68 -17.87 -31.99
C LYS A 143 9.26 -18.41 -32.16
N LEU A 144 8.97 -19.02 -33.30
CA LEU A 144 7.65 -19.59 -33.60
C LEU A 144 7.65 -21.10 -33.45
N TYR A 145 6.61 -21.63 -32.80
CA TYR A 145 6.44 -23.06 -32.55
C TYR A 145 5.06 -23.51 -33.09
N GLY A 146 5.02 -24.38 -34.11
CA GLY A 146 3.78 -25.02 -34.58
C GLY A 146 3.51 -26.37 -33.92
N LEU A 147 2.30 -26.60 -33.40
CA LEU A 147 1.86 -27.91 -32.89
C LEU A 147 0.44 -28.25 -33.35
N ALA A 148 0.21 -29.51 -33.71
CA ALA A 148 -1.12 -29.99 -34.08
C ALA A 148 -1.90 -30.51 -32.86
N TRP A 149 -3.09 -29.96 -32.62
CA TRP A 149 -4.06 -30.48 -31.64
C TRP A 149 -4.84 -31.68 -32.21
N GLY A 150 -4.99 -31.71 -33.53
CA GLY A 150 -5.44 -32.88 -34.26
C GLY A 150 -5.21 -32.70 -35.76
N ALA A 151 -5.95 -33.45 -36.56
CA ALA A 151 -5.70 -33.56 -37.98
C ALA A 151 -7.00 -33.75 -38.76
N PRO A 152 -7.06 -33.31 -40.03
CA PRO A 152 -8.21 -33.55 -40.89
C PRO A 152 -8.51 -35.03 -41.05
N GLY A 153 -9.78 -35.39 -41.21
CA GLY A 153 -10.21 -36.79 -41.25
C GLY A 153 -9.57 -37.65 -42.36
N TRP A 154 -9.01 -37.04 -43.42
CA TRP A 154 -8.33 -37.76 -44.49
C TRP A 154 -6.92 -38.23 -44.15
N ILE A 155 -6.31 -37.69 -43.08
CA ILE A 155 -4.93 -38.01 -42.70
C ILE A 155 -4.83 -39.48 -42.27
N GLY A 156 -4.07 -40.26 -43.03
CA GLY A 156 -3.69 -41.63 -42.67
C GLY A 156 -4.88 -42.59 -42.41
N GLY A 157 -6.07 -42.28 -42.92
CA GLY A 157 -7.30 -43.02 -42.61
C GLY A 157 -7.70 -42.96 -41.13
N GLY A 158 -7.41 -41.85 -40.45
CA GLY A 158 -7.62 -41.66 -39.01
C GLY A 158 -6.39 -41.98 -38.14
N ASN A 159 -5.28 -42.42 -38.74
CA ASN A 159 -4.01 -42.59 -38.03
C ASN A 159 -3.15 -41.31 -38.14
N PHE A 160 -3.02 -40.58 -37.04
CA PHE A 160 -2.17 -39.38 -36.96
C PHE A 160 -0.69 -39.70 -37.19
N TRP A 161 -0.19 -40.81 -36.65
CA TRP A 161 1.22 -41.22 -36.79
C TRP A 161 1.46 -41.87 -38.15
N SER A 162 1.26 -41.09 -39.21
CA SER A 162 1.32 -41.52 -40.61
C SER A 162 2.20 -40.59 -41.45
N THR A 163 2.63 -41.09 -42.60
CA THR A 163 3.36 -40.28 -43.60
C THR A 163 2.51 -39.15 -44.16
N ASP A 164 1.18 -39.32 -44.23
CA ASP A 164 0.25 -38.26 -44.61
C ASP A 164 0.35 -37.06 -43.66
N MET A 165 0.47 -37.30 -42.34
CA MET A 165 0.65 -36.20 -41.37
C MET A 165 2.02 -35.53 -41.52
N VAL A 166 3.08 -36.28 -41.80
CA VAL A 166 4.40 -35.70 -42.09
C VAL A 166 4.33 -34.76 -43.29
N ASN A 167 3.69 -35.21 -44.37
CA ASN A 167 3.51 -34.40 -45.58
C ASN A 167 2.64 -33.17 -45.31
N TYR A 168 1.56 -33.33 -44.52
CA TYR A 168 0.69 -32.23 -44.10
C TYR A 168 1.46 -31.14 -43.34
N LEU A 169 2.31 -31.53 -42.39
CA LEU A 169 3.18 -30.59 -41.65
C LEU A 169 4.22 -29.90 -42.54
N VAL A 170 4.80 -30.64 -43.51
CA VAL A 170 5.73 -30.05 -44.50
C VAL A 170 5.00 -29.03 -45.38
N SER A 171 3.78 -29.33 -45.82
CA SER A 171 2.93 -28.38 -46.56
C SER A 171 2.59 -27.15 -45.72
N TRP A 172 2.33 -27.32 -44.41
CA TRP A 172 2.10 -26.20 -43.49
C TRP A 172 3.32 -25.28 -43.37
N LEU A 173 4.53 -25.84 -43.30
CA LEU A 173 5.78 -25.05 -43.35
C LEU A 173 5.97 -24.35 -44.70
N GLY A 174 5.46 -24.93 -45.79
CA GLY A 174 5.36 -24.29 -47.09
C GLY A 174 4.48 -23.03 -47.04
N CYS A 175 3.30 -23.14 -46.42
CA CYS A 175 2.42 -21.99 -46.19
C CYS A 175 3.05 -20.93 -45.28
N ALA A 176 3.70 -21.33 -44.18
CA ALA A 176 4.41 -20.39 -43.31
C ALA A 176 5.45 -19.56 -44.08
N LYS A 177 6.20 -20.21 -44.99
CA LYS A 177 7.15 -19.54 -45.86
C LYS A 177 6.50 -18.54 -46.82
N GLN A 178 5.30 -18.84 -47.34
CA GLN A 178 4.52 -17.90 -48.17
C GLN A 178 4.14 -16.63 -47.42
N HIS A 179 3.85 -16.74 -46.11
CA HIS A 179 3.62 -15.60 -45.22
C HIS A 179 4.91 -14.89 -44.75
N GLY A 180 6.09 -15.29 -45.25
CA GLY A 180 7.37 -14.75 -44.80
C GLY A 180 7.74 -15.15 -43.37
N LEU A 181 7.08 -16.17 -42.80
CA LEU A 181 7.30 -16.65 -41.45
C LEU A 181 8.34 -17.78 -41.47
N SER A 182 9.35 -17.63 -40.61
CA SER A 182 10.29 -18.70 -40.31
C SER A 182 9.85 -19.41 -39.03
N ILE A 183 9.54 -20.70 -39.14
CA ILE A 183 9.17 -21.54 -38.01
C ILE A 183 10.43 -22.12 -37.39
N ASP A 184 10.59 -21.96 -36.09
CA ASP A 184 11.78 -22.41 -35.35
C ASP A 184 11.58 -23.83 -34.80
N TYR A 185 10.36 -24.14 -34.38
CA TYR A 185 10.01 -25.39 -33.72
C TYR A 185 8.75 -26.03 -34.30
N LEU A 186 8.74 -27.35 -34.33
CA LEU A 186 7.59 -28.15 -34.76
C LEU A 186 7.38 -29.32 -33.80
N GLY A 187 6.12 -29.59 -33.47
CA GLY A 187 5.72 -30.61 -32.51
C GLY A 187 4.98 -31.77 -33.16
N GLY A 188 4.68 -32.80 -32.36
CA GLY A 188 3.89 -33.96 -32.78
C GLY A 188 2.40 -33.75 -32.53
N TRP A 189 1.80 -34.64 -31.74
CA TRP A 189 0.39 -34.58 -31.38
C TRP A 189 0.22 -34.15 -29.92
N ASN A 190 -0.42 -32.99 -29.71
CA ASN A 190 -0.64 -32.44 -28.38
C ASN A 190 -1.32 -33.44 -27.42
N GLU A 191 -0.68 -33.79 -26.30
CA GLU A 191 -1.22 -34.64 -25.22
C GLU A 191 -1.72 -36.03 -25.65
N ARG A 192 -1.20 -36.57 -26.76
CA ARG A 192 -1.61 -37.88 -27.32
C ARG A 192 -0.45 -38.88 -27.45
N GLY A 193 0.58 -38.71 -26.63
CA GLY A 193 1.79 -39.54 -26.64
C GLY A 193 2.70 -39.25 -27.84
N TYR A 194 3.56 -40.21 -28.19
CA TYR A 194 4.53 -40.07 -29.28
C TYR A 194 4.77 -41.41 -29.99
N ASN A 195 5.27 -41.34 -31.23
CA ASN A 195 5.75 -42.49 -31.98
C ASN A 195 7.19 -42.24 -32.45
N VAL A 196 8.13 -43.02 -31.93
CA VAL A 196 9.57 -42.87 -32.18
C VAL A 196 9.91 -42.86 -33.67
N SER A 197 9.44 -43.86 -34.42
CA SER A 197 9.69 -43.97 -35.86
C SER A 197 9.09 -42.82 -36.68
N TRP A 198 7.96 -42.26 -36.25
CA TRP A 198 7.32 -41.13 -36.91
C TRP A 198 8.15 -39.85 -36.74
N TYR A 199 8.72 -39.61 -35.56
CA TYR A 199 9.61 -38.46 -35.32
C TYR A 199 10.91 -38.57 -36.13
N GLU A 200 11.47 -39.77 -36.26
CA GLU A 200 12.62 -40.04 -37.14
C GLU A 200 12.24 -39.78 -38.61
N GLN A 201 11.06 -40.22 -39.05
CA GLN A 201 10.54 -39.94 -40.40
C GLN A 201 10.32 -38.44 -40.62
N LEU A 202 9.72 -37.73 -39.66
CA LEU A 202 9.52 -36.29 -39.71
C LEU A 202 10.86 -35.57 -39.84
N ARG A 203 11.89 -35.99 -39.10
CA ARG A 203 13.23 -35.39 -39.24
C ARG A 203 13.80 -35.59 -40.62
N SER A 204 13.72 -36.81 -41.17
CA SER A 204 14.20 -37.11 -42.51
C SER A 204 13.47 -36.26 -43.58
N ALA A 205 12.14 -36.12 -43.45
CA ALA A 205 11.32 -35.31 -44.35
C ALA A 205 11.68 -33.82 -44.25
N LEU A 206 11.87 -33.27 -43.05
CA LEU A 206 12.25 -31.87 -42.86
C LEU A 206 13.62 -31.57 -43.46
N ASN A 207 14.61 -32.44 -43.26
CA ASN A 207 15.92 -32.29 -43.90
C ASN A 207 15.81 -32.33 -45.44
N SER A 208 15.06 -33.28 -45.98
CA SER A 208 14.90 -33.47 -47.44
C SER A 208 14.15 -32.33 -48.11
N ASN A 209 13.26 -31.64 -47.39
CA ASN A 209 12.47 -30.51 -47.89
C ASN A 209 13.09 -29.14 -47.54
N GLY A 210 14.34 -29.09 -47.06
CA GLY A 210 15.06 -27.83 -46.80
C GLY A 210 14.71 -27.15 -45.47
N TYR A 211 14.02 -27.84 -44.56
CA TYR A 211 13.62 -27.38 -43.23
C TYR A 211 14.51 -27.96 -42.11
N GLY A 212 15.76 -28.31 -42.42
CA GLY A 212 16.68 -28.94 -41.45
C GLY A 212 16.97 -28.10 -40.21
N SER A 213 16.80 -26.77 -40.29
CA SER A 213 16.95 -25.85 -39.15
C SER A 213 15.77 -25.89 -38.17
N VAL A 214 14.59 -26.36 -38.59
CA VAL A 214 13.41 -26.48 -37.71
C VAL A 214 13.69 -27.57 -36.69
N LYS A 215 13.64 -27.24 -35.40
CA LYS A 215 13.86 -28.19 -34.31
C LYS A 215 12.56 -28.92 -33.96
N ILE A 216 12.66 -30.22 -33.66
CA ILE A 216 11.48 -30.98 -33.26
C ILE A 216 11.35 -30.99 -31.74
N VAL A 217 10.15 -30.67 -31.25
CA VAL A 217 9.76 -30.79 -29.84
C VAL A 217 9.02 -32.11 -29.64
N ALA A 218 9.46 -32.92 -28.69
CA ALA A 218 8.80 -34.17 -28.33
C ALA A 218 8.58 -34.26 -26.81
N ALA A 219 7.45 -34.73 -26.29
CA ALA A 219 6.23 -35.14 -26.98
C ALA A 219 5.12 -34.08 -26.90
N ASP A 220 5.33 -32.97 -26.17
CA ASP A 220 4.24 -32.07 -25.75
C ASP A 220 3.13 -32.85 -25.03
N SER A 221 3.56 -33.64 -24.06
CA SER A 221 2.70 -34.47 -23.21
C SER A 221 3.39 -34.61 -21.85
N ASP A 222 4.12 -35.71 -21.63
CA ASP A 222 4.79 -36.04 -20.38
C ASP A 222 6.29 -36.38 -20.58
N TRP A 223 6.98 -36.65 -19.47
CA TRP A 223 8.41 -36.93 -19.46
C TRP A 223 8.83 -38.31 -20.00
N GLY A 224 7.89 -39.20 -20.33
CA GLY A 224 8.18 -40.59 -20.74
C GLY A 224 9.11 -40.68 -21.94
N VAL A 225 9.01 -39.70 -22.87
CA VAL A 225 9.85 -39.58 -24.07
C VAL A 225 11.35 -39.49 -23.77
N ALA A 226 11.73 -39.03 -22.57
CA ALA A 226 13.13 -38.92 -22.19
C ALA A 226 13.84 -40.28 -22.14
N ASN A 227 13.12 -41.35 -21.81
CA ASN A 227 13.70 -42.70 -21.78
C ASN A 227 14.12 -43.14 -23.19
N ASP A 228 13.24 -42.98 -24.17
CA ASP A 228 13.54 -43.33 -25.56
C ASP A 228 14.60 -42.42 -26.18
N VAL A 229 14.63 -41.13 -25.82
CA VAL A 229 15.72 -40.22 -26.22
C VAL A 229 17.07 -40.72 -25.68
N ASN A 230 17.10 -41.27 -24.46
CA ASN A 230 18.34 -41.78 -23.87
C ASN A 230 18.77 -43.13 -24.47
N SER A 231 17.82 -43.99 -24.85
CA SER A 231 18.11 -45.34 -25.34
C SER A 231 18.20 -45.47 -26.87
N ASN A 232 17.66 -44.52 -27.64
CA ASN A 232 17.67 -44.55 -29.10
C ASN A 232 18.42 -43.33 -29.69
N PRO A 233 19.67 -43.50 -30.19
CA PRO A 233 20.45 -42.42 -30.79
C PRO A 233 19.82 -41.76 -32.03
N ALA A 234 19.08 -42.52 -32.85
CA ALA A 234 18.43 -41.97 -34.05
C ALA A 234 17.27 -41.05 -33.67
N PHE A 235 16.45 -41.48 -32.71
CA PHE A 235 15.39 -40.65 -32.14
C PHE A 235 15.95 -39.44 -31.40
N ALA A 236 17.02 -39.61 -30.62
CA ALA A 236 17.72 -38.50 -29.98
C ALA A 236 18.19 -37.46 -31.02
N ALA A 237 18.75 -37.90 -32.14
CA ALA A 237 19.18 -37.01 -33.22
C ALA A 237 17.99 -36.28 -33.89
N ALA A 238 16.81 -36.89 -33.93
CA ALA A 238 15.59 -36.25 -34.43
C ALA A 238 15.04 -35.18 -33.49
N VAL A 239 15.12 -35.41 -32.16
CA VAL A 239 14.52 -34.53 -31.14
C VAL A 239 15.46 -33.38 -30.78
N GLY A 240 14.98 -32.15 -30.97
CA GLY A 240 15.69 -30.93 -30.60
C GLY A 240 15.42 -30.46 -29.18
N VAL A 241 14.23 -30.73 -28.64
CA VAL A 241 13.74 -30.28 -27.33
C VAL A 241 12.81 -31.34 -26.74
N ILE A 242 12.88 -31.55 -25.42
CA ILE A 242 11.87 -32.32 -24.69
C ILE A 242 10.83 -31.37 -24.08
N GLY A 243 9.58 -31.45 -24.55
CA GLY A 243 8.46 -30.63 -24.09
C GLY A 243 7.47 -31.43 -23.23
N THR A 244 7.09 -30.87 -22.09
CA THR A 244 6.08 -31.47 -21.18
C THR A 244 5.03 -30.45 -20.76
N HIS A 245 3.86 -30.95 -20.40
CA HIS A 245 2.74 -30.18 -19.89
C HIS A 245 2.73 -30.19 -18.36
N TYR A 246 2.47 -29.03 -17.77
CA TYR A 246 2.28 -28.80 -16.34
C TYR A 246 3.34 -29.41 -15.40
N PRO A 247 4.66 -29.32 -15.69
CA PRO A 247 5.69 -29.93 -14.84
C PRO A 247 5.75 -29.33 -13.43
N CYS A 248 5.20 -28.13 -13.25
CA CYS A 248 5.12 -27.44 -11.96
C CYS A 248 3.77 -27.64 -11.25
N GLY A 249 2.92 -28.55 -11.74
CA GLY A 249 1.60 -28.84 -11.21
C GLY A 249 0.50 -28.05 -11.89
N TYR A 250 -0.53 -28.75 -12.37
CA TYR A 250 -1.72 -28.16 -12.99
C TYR A 250 -2.53 -27.38 -11.95
N ARG A 251 -2.80 -26.09 -12.21
CA ARG A 251 -3.56 -25.20 -11.31
C ARG A 251 -3.05 -25.26 -9.86
N SER A 252 -1.79 -24.91 -9.71
CA SER A 252 -1.10 -24.98 -8.42
C SER A 252 -0.30 -23.70 -8.16
N ALA A 253 0.16 -23.55 -6.92
CA ALA A 253 1.07 -22.46 -6.53
C ALA A 253 2.46 -22.53 -7.19
N GLN A 254 2.75 -23.60 -7.97
CA GLN A 254 4.01 -23.87 -8.65
C GLN A 254 5.23 -23.81 -7.72
N SER A 255 5.06 -24.27 -6.48
CA SER A 255 6.11 -24.29 -5.46
C SER A 255 7.20 -25.33 -5.74
N ASN A 256 6.89 -26.32 -6.59
CA ASN A 256 7.80 -27.37 -7.02
C ASN A 256 7.58 -27.70 -8.50
N CYS A 257 8.67 -27.98 -9.23
CA CYS A 257 8.62 -28.46 -10.61
C CYS A 257 9.29 -29.83 -10.69
N SER A 258 8.50 -30.86 -10.95
CA SER A 258 8.97 -32.24 -10.96
C SER A 258 9.55 -32.60 -12.33
N VAL A 259 10.84 -32.93 -12.36
CA VAL A 259 11.56 -33.35 -13.56
C VAL A 259 12.35 -34.63 -13.25
N PRO A 260 12.10 -35.74 -13.96
CA PRO A 260 12.80 -36.99 -13.70
C PRO A 260 14.26 -36.94 -14.14
N SER A 261 15.08 -37.82 -13.55
CA SER A 261 16.50 -37.96 -13.89
C SER A 261 16.73 -38.31 -15.37
N ALA A 262 15.85 -39.11 -15.97
CA ALA A 262 15.92 -39.44 -17.40
C ALA A 262 15.86 -38.17 -18.29
N ALA A 263 14.99 -37.21 -17.96
CA ALA A 263 14.89 -35.95 -18.70
C ALA A 263 16.13 -35.08 -18.50
N THR A 264 16.57 -34.88 -17.26
CA THR A 264 17.75 -34.05 -16.95
C THR A 264 19.08 -34.63 -17.45
N SER A 265 19.15 -35.94 -17.68
CA SER A 265 20.34 -36.63 -18.23
C SER A 265 20.34 -36.74 -19.76
N SER A 266 19.25 -36.40 -20.43
CA SER A 266 19.12 -36.54 -21.90
C SER A 266 20.01 -35.64 -22.73
N GLY A 267 20.59 -34.59 -22.12
CA GLY A 267 21.39 -33.60 -22.83
C GLY A 267 20.57 -32.70 -23.76
N ARG A 268 19.23 -32.82 -23.78
CA ARG A 268 18.33 -31.96 -24.56
C ARG A 268 17.83 -30.79 -23.71
N PRO A 269 17.56 -29.62 -24.32
CA PRO A 269 16.77 -28.58 -23.68
C PRO A 269 15.42 -29.13 -23.21
N LEU A 270 15.02 -28.76 -22.00
CA LEU A 270 13.76 -29.20 -21.39
C LEU A 270 12.82 -28.00 -21.31
N TRP A 271 11.61 -28.12 -21.82
CA TRP A 271 10.63 -27.05 -21.81
C TRP A 271 9.41 -27.45 -21.00
N ALA A 272 8.93 -26.52 -20.18
CA ALA A 272 7.51 -26.50 -19.83
C ALA A 272 6.76 -25.99 -21.06
N SER A 273 6.48 -26.90 -22.00
CA SER A 273 5.91 -26.58 -23.31
C SER A 273 4.41 -26.26 -23.23
N GLU A 274 3.80 -26.52 -22.08
CA GLU A 274 2.54 -25.95 -21.63
C GLU A 274 2.49 -25.86 -20.10
N ASN A 275 1.92 -24.77 -19.60
CA ASN A 275 1.62 -24.51 -18.20
C ASN A 275 0.42 -23.56 -18.11
N GLY A 276 -0.14 -23.35 -16.92
CA GLY A 276 -1.27 -22.45 -16.72
C GLY A 276 -1.09 -21.54 -15.51
N SER A 277 -1.64 -20.34 -15.58
CA SER A 277 -1.79 -19.46 -14.43
C SER A 277 -3.01 -19.93 -13.62
N ASP A 278 -2.85 -20.12 -12.30
CA ASP A 278 -3.88 -20.71 -11.42
C ASP A 278 -5.23 -19.95 -11.48
N ASP A 279 -5.14 -18.63 -11.75
CA ASP A 279 -6.19 -17.65 -12.01
C ASP A 279 -5.57 -16.31 -12.46
N TYR A 280 -6.26 -15.47 -13.23
CA TYR A 280 -5.81 -14.12 -13.64
C TYR A 280 -5.39 -13.23 -12.44
N ASN A 281 -6.08 -13.33 -11.31
CA ASN A 281 -5.88 -12.47 -10.14
C ASN A 281 -4.72 -12.91 -9.22
N GLY A 282 -4.28 -14.17 -9.30
CA GLY A 282 -3.21 -14.73 -8.45
C GLY A 282 -2.07 -15.43 -9.20
N GLY A 283 -2.28 -15.68 -10.49
CA GLY A 283 -1.46 -16.57 -11.32
C GLY A 283 -0.11 -16.00 -11.71
N ALA A 284 0.07 -14.67 -11.69
CA ALA A 284 1.37 -14.05 -11.98
C ALA A 284 2.46 -14.48 -10.98
N THR A 285 2.11 -14.60 -9.69
CA THR A 285 3.06 -15.06 -8.67
C THR A 285 3.42 -16.53 -8.85
N ALA A 286 2.42 -17.38 -9.15
CA ALA A 286 2.64 -18.80 -9.43
C ALA A 286 3.48 -18.99 -10.69
N MET A 287 3.19 -18.25 -11.78
CA MET A 287 3.96 -18.30 -13.02
C MET A 287 5.41 -17.84 -12.83
N ALA A 288 5.64 -16.71 -12.15
CA ALA A 288 6.99 -16.25 -11.84
C ALA A 288 7.77 -17.27 -10.98
N ARG A 289 7.08 -17.94 -10.05
CA ARG A 289 7.66 -19.03 -9.27
C ARG A 289 7.99 -20.22 -10.15
N GLY A 290 7.08 -20.64 -11.03
CA GLY A 290 7.28 -21.74 -11.97
C GLY A 290 8.44 -21.53 -12.93
N ILE A 291 8.58 -20.32 -13.49
CA ILE A 291 9.72 -19.95 -14.34
C ILE A 291 11.03 -20.13 -13.56
N ASN A 292 11.10 -19.60 -12.34
CA ASN A 292 12.29 -19.68 -11.50
C ASN A 292 12.61 -21.10 -11.05
N ARG A 293 11.65 -21.81 -10.44
CA ARG A 293 11.80 -23.19 -9.97
C ARG A 293 12.05 -24.14 -11.12
N GLY A 294 11.40 -23.91 -12.26
CA GLY A 294 11.60 -24.67 -13.48
C GLY A 294 13.03 -24.56 -14.01
N TYR A 295 13.59 -23.35 -14.05
CA TYR A 295 14.97 -23.13 -14.48
C TYR A 295 16.01 -23.66 -13.47
N ILE A 296 15.80 -23.36 -12.19
CA ILE A 296 16.74 -23.65 -11.10
C ILE A 296 16.72 -25.13 -10.73
N ASP A 297 15.54 -25.68 -10.43
CA ASP A 297 15.38 -27.06 -9.94
C ASP A 297 15.23 -28.03 -11.12
N GLY A 298 14.30 -27.71 -12.04
CA GLY A 298 13.92 -28.59 -13.15
C GLY A 298 14.87 -28.56 -14.36
N ARG A 299 15.85 -27.65 -14.35
CA ARG A 299 16.79 -27.41 -15.46
C ARG A 299 16.13 -27.04 -16.80
N MET A 300 14.88 -26.56 -16.75
CA MET A 300 14.12 -26.19 -17.94
C MET A 300 14.62 -24.87 -18.53
N THR A 301 14.54 -24.72 -19.85
CA THR A 301 15.02 -23.54 -20.59
C THR A 301 13.90 -22.71 -21.20
N ALA A 302 12.66 -23.19 -21.22
CA ALA A 302 11.50 -22.39 -21.60
C ALA A 302 10.28 -22.68 -20.73
N TYR A 303 9.39 -21.69 -20.68
CA TYR A 303 8.09 -21.77 -20.02
C TYR A 303 7.02 -21.15 -20.93
N LEU A 304 6.02 -21.94 -21.33
CA LEU A 304 4.92 -21.51 -22.18
C LEU A 304 3.60 -21.50 -21.41
N ASN A 305 2.96 -20.33 -21.29
CA ASN A 305 1.65 -20.20 -20.65
C ASN A 305 0.51 -20.44 -21.66
N TRP A 306 -0.40 -21.34 -21.32
CA TRP A 306 -1.68 -21.48 -21.99
C TRP A 306 -2.77 -20.75 -21.21
N PRO A 307 -3.59 -19.89 -21.86
CA PRO A 307 -3.44 -19.33 -23.22
C PRO A 307 -2.71 -17.97 -23.28
N VAL A 308 -2.45 -17.46 -24.51
CA VAL A 308 -2.01 -16.05 -24.73
C VAL A 308 -3.05 -15.08 -24.17
N VAL A 309 -4.32 -15.27 -24.54
CA VAL A 309 -5.45 -14.48 -24.06
C VAL A 309 -6.56 -15.46 -23.73
N ALA A 310 -7.10 -15.41 -22.52
CA ALA A 310 -8.31 -16.13 -22.16
C ALA A 310 -9.52 -15.33 -22.63
N ALA A 311 -10.18 -15.80 -23.68
CA ALA A 311 -11.40 -15.23 -24.25
C ALA A 311 -12.59 -16.21 -24.09
N ILE A 312 -12.63 -16.86 -22.93
CA ILE A 312 -13.57 -17.91 -22.58
C ILE A 312 -14.67 -17.31 -21.70
N THR A 313 -15.93 -17.72 -21.91
CA THR A 313 -17.05 -17.22 -21.10
C THR A 313 -16.89 -17.61 -19.62
N PRO A 314 -17.23 -16.73 -18.66
CA PRO A 314 -16.99 -16.98 -17.23
C PRO A 314 -17.63 -18.27 -16.66
N ASN A 315 -18.61 -18.83 -17.35
CA ASN A 315 -19.31 -20.06 -16.98
C ASN A 315 -18.65 -21.35 -17.50
N LEU A 316 -17.60 -21.24 -18.33
CA LEU A 316 -16.79 -22.37 -18.75
C LEU A 316 -15.54 -22.47 -17.85
N PRO A 317 -14.97 -23.67 -17.66
CA PRO A 317 -13.72 -23.84 -16.91
C PRO A 317 -12.58 -22.97 -17.49
N TYR A 318 -11.68 -22.53 -16.61
CA TYR A 318 -10.43 -21.83 -16.96
C TYR A 318 -10.58 -20.42 -17.58
N PRO A 319 -11.63 -19.63 -17.27
CA PRO A 319 -11.92 -18.39 -17.98
C PRO A 319 -10.88 -17.29 -17.73
N THR A 320 -9.98 -17.50 -16.76
CA THR A 320 -9.00 -16.53 -16.27
C THR A 320 -7.55 -17.01 -16.43
N MET A 321 -7.28 -18.14 -17.09
CA MET A 321 -5.93 -18.75 -17.07
C MET A 321 -4.90 -18.10 -18.03
N GLY A 322 -5.34 -17.16 -18.87
CA GLY A 322 -4.50 -16.54 -19.89
C GLY A 322 -3.54 -15.47 -19.37
N LEU A 323 -2.51 -15.13 -20.16
CA LEU A 323 -1.64 -13.97 -19.85
C LEU A 323 -2.42 -12.64 -19.88
N ALA A 324 -3.50 -12.59 -20.65
CA ALA A 324 -4.48 -11.53 -20.63
C ALA A 324 -5.91 -12.09 -20.65
N LEU A 325 -6.88 -11.30 -20.19
CA LEU A 325 -8.29 -11.66 -20.11
C LEU A 325 -9.13 -10.79 -21.06
N ALA A 326 -9.85 -11.43 -21.96
CA ALA A 326 -10.84 -10.81 -22.85
C ALA A 326 -12.26 -11.22 -22.43
N PRO A 327 -12.94 -10.47 -21.54
CA PRO A 327 -14.31 -10.77 -21.16
C PRO A 327 -15.26 -10.66 -22.36
N PRO A 328 -16.15 -11.64 -22.60
CA PRO A 328 -17.11 -11.54 -23.68
C PRO A 328 -18.12 -10.40 -23.44
N ALA A 329 -18.42 -9.64 -24.49
CA ALA A 329 -19.46 -8.60 -24.45
C ALA A 329 -20.83 -9.21 -24.09
N ARG A 330 -21.62 -8.50 -23.27
CA ARG A 330 -22.96 -8.89 -22.80
C ARG A 330 -23.82 -9.44 -23.95
N GLN A 331 -24.00 -10.75 -24.04
CA GLN A 331 -25.10 -11.34 -24.78
C GLN A 331 -26.29 -11.53 -23.84
N ARG A 332 -27.43 -10.90 -24.19
CA ARG A 332 -28.71 -11.16 -23.54
C ARG A 332 -29.11 -12.62 -23.79
N PRO A 333 -29.55 -13.39 -22.79
CA PRO A 333 -30.08 -14.72 -23.03
C PRO A 333 -31.50 -14.61 -23.61
N THR A 334 -31.70 -15.02 -24.85
CA THR A 334 -33.03 -15.36 -25.36
C THR A 334 -33.15 -16.88 -25.44
N ALA A 335 -33.95 -17.43 -24.50
CA ALA A 335 -34.67 -18.72 -24.45
C ALA A 335 -34.00 -20.05 -24.90
N PRO A 336 -34.34 -21.19 -24.26
CA PRO A 336 -33.61 -22.45 -24.42
C PRO A 336 -34.08 -23.21 -25.67
N CYS A 337 -33.15 -23.68 -26.50
CA CYS A 337 -33.42 -24.72 -27.47
C CYS A 337 -32.60 -25.96 -27.11
N TRP A 338 -33.27 -26.92 -26.46
CA TRP A 338 -32.81 -28.30 -26.39
C TRP A 338 -32.91 -28.92 -27.78
N SER A 339 -31.91 -29.73 -28.13
CA SER A 339 -31.73 -30.49 -29.39
C SER A 339 -31.19 -29.69 -30.59
N CYS A 340 -29.88 -29.78 -30.83
CA CYS A 340 -29.25 -30.00 -32.15
C CYS A 340 -27.71 -30.05 -31.98
N GLY A 341 -27.09 -31.17 -32.33
CA GLY A 341 -25.72 -31.19 -32.84
C GLY A 341 -25.74 -31.98 -34.16
N PRO A 342 -24.65 -32.05 -34.94
CA PRO A 342 -23.54 -31.10 -35.12
C PRO A 342 -23.52 -30.59 -36.58
N ALA A 343 -23.62 -29.27 -36.81
CA ALA A 343 -23.27 -28.68 -38.11
C ALA A 343 -23.12 -27.16 -37.96
N THR A 344 -21.96 -26.67 -38.38
CA THR A 344 -21.67 -25.35 -38.96
C THR A 344 -22.84 -24.35 -39.03
N ALA A 345 -22.66 -23.17 -38.41
CA ALA A 345 -23.10 -21.81 -38.83
C ALA A 345 -23.51 -20.93 -37.61
N PRO A 346 -23.68 -19.60 -37.75
CA PRO A 346 -22.73 -18.63 -38.31
C PRO A 346 -22.69 -17.32 -37.46
N ALA A 347 -21.81 -16.41 -37.89
CA ALA A 347 -21.82 -14.96 -37.67
C ALA A 347 -23.07 -14.36 -37.01
N THR A 348 -22.90 -13.86 -35.78
CA THR A 348 -23.63 -12.68 -35.30
C THR A 348 -22.59 -11.66 -34.86
N ARG A 349 -22.73 -10.42 -35.34
CA ARG A 349 -21.80 -9.32 -35.03
C ARG A 349 -21.63 -9.20 -33.51
N PRO A 350 -20.41 -9.30 -32.96
CA PRO A 350 -20.19 -8.93 -31.57
C PRO A 350 -20.42 -7.42 -31.44
N GLY A 351 -21.14 -7.01 -30.39
CA GLY A 351 -21.07 -5.62 -29.93
C GLY A 351 -19.62 -5.29 -29.54
N PRO A 352 -19.21 -4.00 -29.57
CA PRO A 352 -17.82 -3.64 -29.30
C PRO A 352 -17.40 -4.17 -27.92
N ALA A 353 -16.44 -5.10 -27.91
CA ALA A 353 -15.76 -5.52 -26.68
C ALA A 353 -14.80 -4.39 -26.29
N THR A 354 -15.15 -3.63 -25.24
CA THR A 354 -14.42 -2.42 -24.84
C THR A 354 -13.39 -2.63 -23.73
N ASP A 355 -13.31 -3.80 -23.10
CA ASP A 355 -12.41 -4.05 -21.96
C ASP A 355 -11.56 -5.30 -22.16
N LEU A 356 -10.24 -5.15 -22.11
CA LEU A 356 -9.26 -6.24 -21.94
C LEU A 356 -8.50 -5.97 -20.64
N ARG A 357 -8.34 -6.97 -19.77
CA ARG A 357 -7.62 -6.83 -18.48
C ARG A 357 -6.28 -7.59 -18.58
N LEU A 358 -5.16 -6.96 -18.19
CA LEU A 358 -3.78 -7.48 -18.31
C LEU A 358 -3.17 -7.91 -16.95
N ALA A 359 -2.47 -9.05 -16.91
CA ALA A 359 -1.75 -9.52 -15.71
C ALA A 359 -0.34 -8.89 -15.59
N ASP A 360 0.09 -8.53 -14.36
CA ASP A 360 1.37 -7.83 -14.11
C ASP A 360 2.60 -8.75 -14.18
N VAL A 361 3.41 -8.65 -15.25
CA VAL A 361 4.66 -9.44 -15.46
C VAL A 361 5.95 -8.59 -15.32
N GLU A 362 5.90 -7.45 -14.64
CA GLU A 362 6.93 -6.41 -14.77
C GLU A 362 8.24 -6.58 -13.94
N ARG A 363 8.59 -7.78 -13.48
CA ARG A 363 9.78 -8.00 -12.60
C ARG A 363 10.85 -8.96 -13.10
N LEU A 364 11.22 -8.93 -14.38
CA LEU A 364 12.43 -9.61 -14.87
C LEU A 364 13.17 -8.75 -15.91
N ARG A 365 14.19 -7.99 -15.48
CA ARG A 365 15.21 -7.42 -16.39
C ARG A 365 16.50 -8.23 -16.28
N MET A 366 16.82 -9.01 -17.31
CA MET A 366 18.19 -9.45 -17.60
C MET A 366 18.57 -8.87 -18.96
N THR A 367 19.43 -7.85 -18.97
CA THR A 367 19.93 -7.22 -20.20
C THR A 367 21.19 -7.94 -20.66
N SER A 368 21.17 -8.49 -21.88
CA SER A 368 22.38 -8.89 -22.60
C SER A 368 22.50 -8.05 -23.87
N SER A 369 23.57 -7.26 -23.99
CA SER A 369 24.21 -6.82 -25.24
C SER A 369 25.41 -5.91 -24.98
N PRO A 370 26.43 -5.87 -25.87
CA PRO A 370 27.81 -5.63 -25.49
C PRO A 370 28.31 -4.25 -25.95
N HIS A 371 28.50 -3.29 -25.03
CA HIS A 371 29.26 -2.06 -25.29
C HIS A 371 30.12 -1.72 -24.06
N PRO A 372 31.37 -1.23 -24.23
CA PRO A 372 32.33 -1.10 -23.13
C PRO A 372 31.94 0.02 -22.17
N ILE A 373 31.75 -0.32 -20.90
CA ILE A 373 31.43 0.62 -19.82
C ILE A 373 32.71 1.33 -19.38
N SER A 374 32.74 2.66 -19.46
CA SER A 374 33.85 3.48 -18.99
C SER A 374 33.95 3.51 -17.45
N ARG A 375 35.12 3.89 -16.90
CA ARG A 375 35.39 3.97 -15.44
C ARG A 375 34.32 4.74 -14.62
N ARG A 376 33.55 5.64 -15.24
CA ARG A 376 32.41 6.34 -14.60
C ARG A 376 31.20 5.43 -14.34
N GLY A 377 31.00 4.38 -15.14
CA GLY A 377 29.95 3.38 -14.92
C GLY A 377 30.25 2.38 -13.80
N LEU A 378 31.54 2.21 -13.44
CA LEU A 378 31.96 1.31 -12.36
C LEU A 378 31.71 1.92 -10.96
N LEU A 379 31.77 3.24 -10.82
CA LEU A 379 31.52 3.95 -9.56
C LEU A 379 30.01 4.14 -9.27
N ALA A 380 29.17 4.21 -10.31
CA ALA A 380 27.72 4.25 -10.16
C ALA A 380 27.14 2.89 -9.70
N ALA A 381 27.76 1.77 -10.07
CA ALA A 381 27.32 0.43 -9.68
C ALA A 381 27.58 0.11 -8.19
N ALA A 382 28.61 0.69 -7.58
CA ALA A 382 28.90 0.51 -6.15
C ALA A 382 27.90 1.27 -5.24
N GLY A 383 27.34 2.40 -5.70
CA GLY A 383 26.32 3.16 -4.97
C GLY A 383 24.90 2.61 -5.10
N ALA A 384 24.60 1.87 -6.16
CA ALA A 384 23.27 1.26 -6.38
C ALA A 384 23.06 -0.05 -5.58
N ALA A 385 24.15 -0.75 -5.22
CA ALA A 385 24.09 -1.99 -4.44
C ALA A 385 23.73 -1.77 -2.96
N THR A 386 23.93 -0.57 -2.42
CA THR A 386 23.50 -0.21 -1.04
C THR A 386 22.03 0.19 -0.95
N ALA A 387 21.40 0.68 -2.02
CA ALA A 387 20.00 1.09 -2.02
C ALA A 387 19.00 -0.04 -2.32
N PHE A 388 19.38 -1.07 -3.08
CA PHE A 388 18.51 -2.20 -3.40
C PHE A 388 18.64 -3.41 -2.46
N GLY A 389 19.58 -3.37 -1.51
CA GLY A 389 19.76 -4.41 -0.48
C GLY A 389 18.82 -4.31 0.72
N LEU A 390 17.98 -3.27 0.81
CA LEU A 390 17.13 -2.98 1.98
C LEU A 390 15.66 -3.39 1.84
N LEU A 391 15.26 -4.06 0.74
CA LEU A 391 13.95 -4.70 0.61
C LEU A 391 14.06 -6.24 0.70
N ARG A 392 14.94 -6.73 1.58
CA ARG A 392 14.69 -8.04 2.19
C ARG A 392 13.40 -7.91 2.98
N PHE A 393 12.55 -8.94 2.97
CA PHE A 393 11.50 -9.10 3.99
C PHE A 393 12.17 -8.86 5.35
N ALA A 394 11.99 -7.65 5.90
CA ALA A 394 12.26 -7.45 7.29
C ALA A 394 11.36 -8.45 8.00
N PRO A 395 11.88 -9.28 8.92
CA PRO A 395 10.98 -9.89 9.89
C PRO A 395 10.15 -8.74 10.46
N GLU A 396 8.85 -8.96 10.64
CA GLU A 396 7.96 -7.99 11.28
C GLU A 396 8.73 -7.39 12.46
N ALA A 397 9.00 -6.08 12.41
CA ALA A 397 9.78 -5.44 13.46
C ALA A 397 9.07 -5.76 14.77
N ALA A 398 9.80 -6.29 15.75
CA ALA A 398 9.23 -6.56 17.06
C ALA A 398 8.60 -5.26 17.59
N ALA A 399 7.51 -5.39 18.36
CA ALA A 399 6.86 -4.24 18.98
C ALA A 399 7.88 -3.41 19.75
N THR A 400 7.63 -2.11 19.82
CA THR A 400 8.47 -1.19 20.59
C THR A 400 8.47 -1.63 22.06
N ASP A 401 9.63 -1.69 22.70
CA ASP A 401 9.75 -2.05 24.12
C ASP A 401 8.82 -1.17 24.97
N GLY A 402 7.98 -1.80 25.79
CA GLY A 402 6.95 -1.12 26.59
C GLY A 402 6.50 -1.96 27.79
N PRO A 403 5.48 -1.50 28.53
CA PRO A 403 4.89 -2.26 29.64
C PRO A 403 4.48 -3.67 29.21
N ALA A 404 4.76 -4.66 30.07
CA ALA A 404 4.37 -6.05 29.83
C ALA A 404 2.85 -6.29 29.97
N SER A 405 2.11 -5.34 30.55
CA SER A 405 0.66 -5.39 30.68
C SER A 405 0.10 -4.01 31.05
N TYR A 406 -1.18 -3.79 30.78
CA TYR A 406 -1.92 -2.58 31.08
C TYR A 406 -3.10 -2.86 32.01
N THR A 407 -3.32 -1.98 33.00
CA THR A 407 -4.53 -1.97 33.84
C THR A 407 -5.48 -0.86 33.38
N ALA A 408 -6.78 -1.00 33.68
CA ALA A 408 -7.81 -0.02 33.32
C ALA A 408 -7.75 1.25 34.19
N THR A 409 -6.66 2.01 34.04
CA THR A 409 -6.34 3.25 34.75
C THR A 409 -5.50 4.13 33.82
N TRP A 410 -5.76 5.44 33.76
CA TRP A 410 -4.99 6.40 32.94
C TRP A 410 -3.49 6.24 33.11
N SER A 411 -2.99 6.25 34.34
CA SER A 411 -1.55 6.08 34.64
C SER A 411 -0.90 4.81 34.06
N SER A 412 -1.68 3.79 33.73
CA SER A 412 -1.20 2.59 33.05
C SER A 412 -1.32 2.70 31.55
N VAL A 413 -2.49 3.07 31.00
CA VAL A 413 -2.70 3.14 29.54
C VAL A 413 -1.92 4.28 28.89
N ASP A 414 -1.64 5.36 29.62
CA ASP A 414 -0.79 6.50 29.21
C ASP A 414 0.67 6.10 28.96
N GLN A 415 1.08 4.88 29.36
CA GLN A 415 2.42 4.35 29.09
C GLN A 415 2.54 3.77 27.68
N HIS A 416 1.42 3.52 26.99
CA HIS A 416 1.43 3.04 25.61
C HIS A 416 1.95 4.14 24.68
N PRO A 417 2.91 3.86 23.77
CA PRO A 417 3.35 4.84 22.79
C PRO A 417 2.22 5.17 21.80
N PRO A 418 1.69 6.40 21.77
CA PRO A 418 0.45 6.71 21.03
C PRO A 418 0.62 6.57 19.51
N ALA A 419 1.77 7.02 18.99
CA ALA A 419 2.07 7.00 17.56
C ALA A 419 3.34 6.16 17.30
N PRO A 420 3.24 4.84 17.07
CA PRO A 420 4.38 3.98 16.76
C PRO A 420 5.02 4.34 15.41
N ALA A 421 6.24 3.88 15.19
CA ALA A 421 7.03 4.26 14.01
C ALA A 421 6.32 3.93 12.69
N TRP A 422 5.68 2.75 12.58
CA TRP A 422 4.95 2.37 11.37
C TRP A 422 3.84 3.36 11.01
N PHE A 423 3.14 3.90 12.02
CA PHE A 423 2.04 4.83 11.83
C PHE A 423 2.56 6.22 11.44
N GLN A 424 3.62 6.67 12.10
CA GLN A 424 4.31 7.90 11.72
C GLN A 424 4.92 7.80 10.32
N ASP A 425 5.36 6.62 9.87
CA ASP A 425 5.96 6.42 8.55
C ASP A 425 4.92 6.25 7.44
N ALA A 426 3.70 5.82 7.80
CA ALA A 426 2.61 5.52 6.88
C ALA A 426 2.07 6.75 6.14
N LYS A 427 1.87 7.87 6.84
CA LYS A 427 1.38 9.18 6.36
C LYS A 427 -0.03 9.24 5.78
N PHE A 428 -0.45 8.20 5.07
CA PHE A 428 -1.68 8.17 4.30
C PHE A 428 -2.41 6.85 4.47
N GLY A 429 -3.69 6.93 4.84
CA GLY A 429 -4.59 5.79 4.91
C GLY A 429 -5.93 6.09 4.25
N ILE A 430 -6.71 5.03 4.00
CA ILE A 430 -8.05 5.13 3.39
C ILE A 430 -9.08 4.41 4.24
N TYR A 431 -10.20 5.06 4.49
CA TYR A 431 -11.39 4.44 5.06
C TYR A 431 -12.63 4.79 4.25
N TYR A 432 -13.78 4.23 4.61
CA TYR A 432 -15.00 4.37 3.83
C TYR A 432 -16.24 4.28 4.69
N HIS A 433 -17.11 5.29 4.56
CA HIS A 433 -18.45 5.29 5.14
C HIS A 433 -19.40 4.57 4.18
N TRP A 434 -19.52 3.27 4.39
CA TRP A 434 -20.36 2.38 3.61
C TRP A 434 -21.13 1.44 4.55
N GLY A 435 -22.45 1.37 4.43
CA GLY A 435 -23.29 0.59 5.34
C GLY A 435 -24.77 0.77 5.03
N ALA A 436 -25.66 0.36 5.94
CA ALA A 436 -27.11 0.47 5.74
C ALA A 436 -27.57 1.92 5.53
N PHE A 437 -26.92 2.88 6.18
CA PHE A 437 -27.12 4.31 5.96
C PHE A 437 -26.79 4.80 4.53
N SER A 438 -26.13 3.98 3.70
CA SER A 438 -25.83 4.30 2.29
C SER A 438 -26.97 3.96 1.32
N VAL A 439 -27.94 3.13 1.74
CA VAL A 439 -29.07 2.68 0.89
C VAL A 439 -29.94 3.84 0.40
N PRO A 440 -30.33 4.83 1.24
CA PRO A 440 -31.16 5.94 0.80
C PRO A 440 -30.50 6.82 -0.26
N ALA A 441 -29.15 6.85 -0.28
CA ALA A 441 -28.34 7.72 -1.14
C ALA A 441 -28.80 9.20 -1.11
N PHE A 442 -29.21 9.69 0.06
CA PHE A 442 -29.80 11.02 0.23
C PHE A 442 -29.33 11.68 1.53
N GLY A 443 -29.11 12.99 1.50
CA GLY A 443 -28.66 13.76 2.66
C GLY A 443 -27.19 13.49 2.99
N ASN A 444 -26.94 12.55 3.91
CA ASN A 444 -25.63 12.10 4.35
C ASN A 444 -25.76 10.82 5.20
N GLU A 445 -24.67 10.37 5.80
CA GLU A 445 -24.61 9.20 6.69
C GLU A 445 -25.45 9.33 7.97
N TRP A 446 -25.96 10.54 8.27
CA TRP A 446 -26.94 10.80 9.33
C TRP A 446 -28.39 10.71 8.86
N TYR A 447 -28.66 10.26 7.63
CA TYR A 447 -30.02 9.93 7.18
C TYR A 447 -30.82 9.09 8.20
N PRO A 448 -30.26 8.05 8.86
CA PRO A 448 -30.99 7.25 9.85
C PRO A 448 -31.54 8.08 11.02
N ARG A 449 -30.85 9.16 11.40
CA ARG A 449 -31.31 10.14 12.39
C ARG A 449 -32.30 11.12 11.78
N ASN A 450 -31.91 11.77 10.70
CA ASN A 450 -32.63 12.91 10.13
C ASN A 450 -33.99 12.52 9.54
N MET A 451 -34.17 11.26 9.13
CA MET A 451 -35.47 10.75 8.65
C MET A 451 -36.58 10.83 9.70
N TYR A 452 -36.25 10.84 11.00
CA TYR A 452 -37.22 10.97 12.10
C TYR A 452 -37.45 12.42 12.56
N ILE A 453 -36.65 13.38 12.10
CA ILE A 453 -36.79 14.79 12.47
C ILE A 453 -37.88 15.42 11.58
N GLY A 454 -39.05 15.65 12.14
CA GLY A 454 -40.20 16.19 11.41
C GLY A 454 -39.87 17.46 10.62
N GLY A 455 -40.12 17.43 9.31
CA GLY A 455 -39.92 18.57 8.42
C GLY A 455 -38.50 18.75 7.86
N SER A 456 -37.52 17.92 8.27
CA SER A 456 -36.20 17.84 7.64
C SER A 456 -36.31 17.44 6.16
N ASN A 457 -35.25 17.66 5.37
CA ASN A 457 -35.24 17.27 3.97
C ASN A 457 -35.28 15.74 3.83
N GLU A 458 -34.58 15.04 4.72
CA GLU A 458 -34.51 13.60 4.81
C GLU A 458 -35.87 13.01 5.19
N ASN A 459 -36.57 13.58 6.17
CA ASN A 459 -37.91 13.16 6.56
C ASN A 459 -38.92 13.34 5.41
N LYS A 460 -38.90 14.50 4.73
CA LYS A 460 -39.75 14.74 3.54
C LYS A 460 -39.46 13.75 2.43
N HIS A 461 -38.18 13.52 2.13
CA HIS A 461 -37.75 12.53 1.14
C HIS A 461 -38.18 11.11 1.55
N HIS A 462 -38.05 10.78 2.83
CA HIS A 462 -38.42 9.47 3.37
C HIS A 462 -39.91 9.19 3.20
N ILE A 463 -40.75 10.16 3.59
CA ILE A 463 -42.20 10.11 3.40
C ILE A 463 -42.57 9.99 1.93
N ALA A 464 -41.90 10.74 1.05
CA ALA A 464 -42.18 10.71 -0.38
C ALA A 464 -41.82 9.37 -1.05
N THR A 465 -40.74 8.72 -0.59
CA THR A 465 -40.12 7.56 -1.27
C THR A 465 -40.53 6.23 -0.65
N TYR A 466 -40.51 6.13 0.68
CA TYR A 466 -40.69 4.88 1.41
C TYR A 466 -41.99 4.83 2.21
N GLY A 467 -42.33 5.92 2.92
CA GLY A 467 -43.48 5.97 3.81
C GLY A 467 -43.22 6.87 5.02
N ASP A 468 -44.25 7.12 5.83
CA ASP A 468 -44.03 7.76 7.12
C ASP A 468 -43.04 6.92 7.95
N PRO A 469 -42.04 7.50 8.66
CA PRO A 469 -41.06 6.73 9.43
C PRO A 469 -41.66 5.81 10.49
N SER A 470 -42.91 6.03 10.93
CA SER A 470 -43.65 5.12 11.81
C SER A 470 -44.15 3.85 11.11
N VAL A 471 -44.30 3.89 9.79
CA VAL A 471 -44.74 2.78 8.93
C VAL A 471 -43.56 2.16 8.18
N TRP A 472 -42.56 2.96 7.83
CA TRP A 472 -41.33 2.54 7.17
C TRP A 472 -40.12 2.98 8.02
N PRO A 473 -39.84 2.29 9.14
CA PRO A 473 -38.74 2.65 10.03
C PRO A 473 -37.37 2.28 9.45
N TYR A 474 -36.30 2.84 10.03
CA TYR A 474 -34.91 2.64 9.58
C TYR A 474 -34.50 1.16 9.43
N HIS A 475 -34.92 0.27 10.34
CA HIS A 475 -34.58 -1.16 10.26
C HIS A 475 -35.08 -1.84 8.97
N ASN A 476 -36.02 -1.24 8.23
CA ASN A 476 -36.40 -1.73 6.92
C ASN A 476 -35.27 -1.59 5.88
N PHE A 477 -34.34 -0.64 6.03
CA PHE A 477 -33.13 -0.61 5.20
C PHE A 477 -32.20 -1.79 5.50
N ILE A 478 -32.32 -2.44 6.67
CA ILE A 478 -31.49 -3.58 7.10
C ILE A 478 -32.18 -4.91 6.73
N ASP A 479 -33.45 -5.08 7.10
CA ASP A 479 -34.22 -6.32 6.89
C ASP A 479 -34.90 -6.43 5.53
N GLY A 480 -35.04 -5.30 4.85
CA GLY A 480 -35.65 -5.22 3.55
C GLY A 480 -37.15 -5.00 3.62
N ALA A 481 -37.64 -3.97 2.94
CA ALA A 481 -39.07 -3.73 2.74
C ALA A 481 -39.35 -3.22 1.32
N ARG A 482 -40.63 -3.08 0.98
CA ARG A 482 -41.02 -2.46 -0.30
C ARG A 482 -41.13 -0.96 -0.12
N ASP A 483 -40.56 -0.19 -1.05
CA ASP A 483 -40.81 1.26 -1.13
C ASP A 483 -42.20 1.56 -1.71
N LYS A 484 -42.58 2.84 -1.84
CA LYS A 484 -43.88 3.23 -2.42
C LYS A 484 -44.05 2.85 -3.90
N ALA A 485 -42.94 2.66 -4.62
CA ALA A 485 -42.94 2.22 -6.01
C ALA A 485 -42.98 0.68 -6.14
N GLY A 486 -42.97 -0.05 -5.02
CA GLY A 486 -42.97 -1.50 -5.00
C GLY A 486 -41.60 -2.14 -5.23
N ASN A 487 -40.49 -1.38 -5.17
CA ASN A 487 -39.13 -1.94 -5.23
C ASN A 487 -38.75 -2.50 -3.87
N HIS A 488 -38.03 -3.63 -3.84
CA HIS A 488 -37.45 -4.12 -2.60
C HIS A 488 -36.18 -3.33 -2.28
N VAL A 489 -36.11 -2.76 -1.09
CA VAL A 489 -35.03 -1.89 -0.63
C VAL A 489 -34.41 -2.50 0.61
N GLN A 490 -33.12 -2.82 0.52
CA GLN A 490 -32.34 -3.43 1.58
C GLN A 490 -30.85 -3.15 1.36
N PHE A 491 -30.08 -3.03 2.43
CA PHE A 491 -28.63 -3.13 2.41
C PHE A 491 -28.22 -4.59 2.25
N ALA A 492 -28.02 -5.02 1.01
CA ALA A 492 -27.62 -6.37 0.68
C ALA A 492 -26.58 -6.38 -0.45
N PRO A 493 -25.38 -5.82 -0.21
CA PRO A 493 -24.31 -5.87 -1.19
C PRO A 493 -23.96 -7.32 -1.51
N LYS A 494 -23.88 -7.63 -2.81
CA LYS A 494 -23.60 -8.98 -3.29
C LYS A 494 -22.17 -9.04 -3.81
N PRO A 495 -21.38 -10.05 -3.40
CA PRO A 495 -20.06 -10.29 -3.98
C PRO A 495 -20.13 -10.45 -5.50
N VAL A 496 -19.09 -10.02 -6.20
CA VAL A 496 -18.93 -10.29 -7.64
C VAL A 496 -18.99 -11.78 -7.97
N SER A 497 -18.50 -12.64 -7.07
CA SER A 497 -18.59 -14.11 -7.19
C SER A 497 -20.02 -14.65 -7.12
N GLN A 498 -20.97 -13.85 -6.61
CA GLN A 498 -22.40 -14.16 -6.54
C GLN A 498 -23.22 -13.29 -7.51
N GLY A 499 -22.57 -12.68 -8.51
CA GLY A 499 -23.21 -11.87 -9.55
C GLY A 499 -23.58 -10.44 -9.12
N GLY A 500 -23.04 -9.95 -8.01
CA GLY A 500 -23.17 -8.56 -7.57
C GLY A 500 -22.02 -7.64 -8.02
N SER A 501 -21.93 -6.47 -7.38
CA SER A 501 -20.94 -5.43 -7.70
C SER A 501 -19.82 -5.30 -6.66
N TRP A 502 -19.99 -5.89 -5.47
CA TRP A 502 -19.05 -5.70 -4.37
C TRP A 502 -17.84 -6.64 -4.49
N ASP A 503 -16.64 -6.08 -4.45
CA ASP A 503 -15.38 -6.83 -4.50
C ASP A 503 -14.37 -6.23 -3.51
N PRO A 504 -14.21 -6.82 -2.31
CA PRO A 504 -13.28 -6.31 -1.30
C PRO A 504 -11.81 -6.40 -1.75
N GLU A 505 -11.46 -7.33 -2.64
CA GLU A 505 -10.10 -7.45 -3.19
C GLU A 505 -9.81 -6.33 -4.21
N ALA A 506 -10.79 -5.98 -5.05
CA ALA A 506 -10.64 -4.83 -5.95
C ALA A 506 -10.50 -3.51 -5.17
N TRP A 507 -11.23 -3.35 -4.07
CA TRP A 507 -11.09 -2.20 -3.18
C TRP A 507 -9.69 -2.14 -2.57
N ALA A 508 -9.21 -3.24 -1.99
CA ALA A 508 -7.88 -3.30 -1.40
C ALA A 508 -6.76 -3.00 -2.41
N ARG A 509 -6.87 -3.54 -3.65
CA ARG A 509 -5.93 -3.22 -4.74
C ARG A 509 -5.95 -1.73 -5.10
N LEU A 510 -7.14 -1.13 -5.20
CA LEU A 510 -7.27 0.31 -5.45
C LEU A 510 -6.61 1.13 -4.35
N PHE A 511 -6.80 0.77 -3.07
CA PHE A 511 -6.18 1.48 -1.95
C PHE A 511 -4.66 1.37 -1.97
N LYS A 512 -4.13 0.19 -2.31
CA LYS A 512 -2.69 -0.02 -2.51
C LYS A 512 -2.15 0.86 -3.63
N SER A 513 -2.81 0.87 -4.78
CA SER A 513 -2.44 1.67 -5.94
C SER A 513 -2.55 3.17 -5.68
N ALA A 514 -3.47 3.59 -4.80
CA ALA A 514 -3.59 4.97 -4.34
C ALA A 514 -2.43 5.42 -3.44
N GLY A 515 -1.56 4.50 -3.01
CA GLY A 515 -0.44 4.78 -2.09
C GLY A 515 -0.81 4.70 -0.61
N ALA A 516 -1.99 4.19 -0.24
CA ALA A 516 -2.31 3.99 1.17
C ALA A 516 -1.35 2.99 1.82
N ARG A 517 -1.06 3.19 3.11
CA ARG A 517 -0.25 2.26 3.93
C ARG A 517 -1.08 1.51 4.97
N PHE A 518 -2.26 2.04 5.28
CA PHE A 518 -3.28 1.39 6.08
C PHE A 518 -4.66 1.67 5.48
N ALA A 519 -5.60 0.75 5.65
CA ALA A 519 -6.98 0.97 5.22
C ALA A 519 -7.97 0.15 6.04
N GLY A 520 -9.26 0.52 6.00
CA GLY A 520 -10.30 -0.29 6.62
C GLY A 520 -11.68 0.34 6.66
N PRO A 521 -12.69 -0.43 7.07
CA PRO A 521 -14.07 0.01 7.08
C PRO A 521 -14.37 0.92 8.28
N VAL A 522 -15.38 1.77 8.14
CA VAL A 522 -16.29 2.02 9.27
C VAL A 522 -16.91 0.67 9.63
N ALA A 523 -16.57 0.07 10.76
CA ALA A 523 -17.08 -1.24 11.17
C ALA A 523 -18.49 -1.13 11.77
N GLU A 524 -18.77 -0.02 12.45
CA GLU A 524 -20.09 0.39 12.89
C GLU A 524 -20.14 1.92 12.99
N HIS A 525 -21.17 2.53 12.40
CA HIS A 525 -21.41 3.97 12.48
C HIS A 525 -22.33 4.31 13.67
N HIS A 526 -22.95 5.48 13.69
CA HIS A 526 -23.90 5.85 14.75
C HIS A 526 -25.23 5.10 14.70
N ASP A 527 -25.50 4.35 13.63
CA ASP A 527 -26.80 3.75 13.32
C ASP A 527 -27.07 2.40 14.00
N GLY A 528 -26.14 1.94 14.84
CA GLY A 528 -26.30 0.74 15.65
C GLY A 528 -26.18 -0.59 14.89
N PHE A 529 -25.76 -0.56 13.62
CA PHE A 529 -25.61 -1.74 12.76
C PHE A 529 -24.15 -2.19 12.65
N SER A 530 -23.83 -3.33 13.28
CA SER A 530 -22.48 -3.89 13.28
C SER A 530 -22.20 -4.64 11.97
N MET A 531 -21.16 -4.26 11.21
CA MET A 531 -20.87 -4.91 9.91
C MET A 531 -19.97 -6.14 9.99
N TRP A 532 -19.99 -6.82 11.13
CA TRP A 532 -19.24 -8.04 11.41
C TRP A 532 -20.15 -9.10 12.03
N ASN A 533 -19.68 -10.34 12.20
CA ASN A 533 -20.44 -11.37 12.90
C ASN A 533 -20.50 -11.12 14.42
N SER A 534 -21.37 -10.20 14.87
CA SER A 534 -21.46 -9.82 16.28
C SER A 534 -22.29 -10.82 17.09
N ARG A 535 -21.79 -11.16 18.29
CA ARG A 535 -22.56 -11.92 19.30
C ARG A 535 -23.21 -10.98 20.31
N ALA A 536 -22.60 -9.83 20.57
CA ALA A 536 -23.11 -8.80 21.47
C ALA A 536 -24.28 -8.00 20.86
N ASN A 537 -24.28 -7.77 19.54
CA ASN A 537 -25.31 -7.01 18.84
C ASN A 537 -26.07 -7.91 17.84
N PRO A 538 -27.39 -8.16 18.02
CA PRO A 538 -28.18 -8.90 17.05
C PRO A 538 -28.29 -8.17 15.70
N TRP A 539 -28.19 -6.84 15.68
CA TRP A 539 -28.25 -6.04 14.45
C TRP A 539 -26.90 -6.00 13.75
N ASN A 540 -26.64 -7.04 12.96
CA ASN A 540 -25.39 -7.17 12.23
C ASN A 540 -25.53 -7.75 10.81
N SER A 541 -24.49 -7.57 10.00
CA SER A 541 -24.50 -7.93 8.57
C SER A 541 -24.49 -9.42 8.27
N VAL A 542 -24.35 -10.29 9.28
CA VAL A 542 -24.44 -11.75 9.14
C VAL A 542 -25.84 -12.25 9.41
N GLN A 543 -26.51 -11.73 10.45
CA GLN A 543 -27.89 -12.09 10.78
C GLN A 543 -28.90 -11.38 9.88
N HIS A 544 -28.54 -10.20 9.36
CA HIS A 544 -29.39 -9.36 8.54
C HIS A 544 -28.69 -8.92 7.24
N GLY A 545 -29.44 -8.34 6.31
CA GLY A 545 -28.88 -7.75 5.10
C GLY A 545 -28.14 -8.75 4.21
N PRO A 546 -26.82 -8.58 3.96
CA PRO A 546 -26.08 -9.42 3.01
C PRO A 546 -25.82 -10.86 3.50
N GLY A 547 -25.96 -11.16 4.78
CA GLY A 547 -25.62 -12.48 5.34
C GLY A 547 -24.11 -12.77 5.30
N LEU A 548 -23.28 -11.72 5.42
CA LEU A 548 -21.83 -11.76 5.26
C LEU A 548 -21.13 -10.98 6.37
N ASP A 549 -19.98 -11.48 6.81
CA ASP A 549 -19.08 -10.74 7.69
C ASP A 549 -18.22 -9.79 6.86
N LEU A 550 -18.70 -8.54 6.72
CA LEU A 550 -18.08 -7.56 5.83
C LEU A 550 -16.72 -7.09 6.37
N VAL A 551 -16.61 -6.91 7.69
CA VAL A 551 -15.34 -6.54 8.34
C VAL A 551 -14.29 -7.65 8.14
N ALA A 552 -14.63 -8.92 8.32
CA ALA A 552 -13.71 -10.03 8.09
C ALA A 552 -13.19 -10.05 6.64
N LEU A 553 -14.09 -9.92 5.66
CA LEU A 553 -13.77 -9.96 4.25
C LEU A 553 -12.88 -8.78 3.83
N HIS A 554 -13.16 -7.57 4.34
CA HIS A 554 -12.28 -6.42 4.11
C HIS A 554 -10.94 -6.54 4.83
N ALA A 555 -10.91 -7.04 6.07
CA ALA A 555 -9.67 -7.25 6.82
C ALA A 555 -8.73 -8.22 6.08
N GLN A 556 -9.29 -9.31 5.54
CA GLN A 556 -8.56 -10.28 4.74
C GLN A 556 -7.99 -9.64 3.47
N ALA A 557 -8.82 -8.96 2.68
CA ALA A 557 -8.40 -8.37 1.42
C ALA A 557 -7.32 -7.28 1.60
N ILE A 558 -7.51 -6.40 2.59
CA ILE A 558 -6.58 -5.29 2.89
C ILE A 558 -5.21 -5.85 3.30
N ARG A 559 -5.18 -6.84 4.20
CA ARG A 559 -3.94 -7.53 4.58
C ARG A 559 -3.32 -8.30 3.42
N GLY A 560 -4.14 -8.89 2.55
CA GLY A 560 -3.71 -9.55 1.32
C GLY A 560 -2.89 -8.65 0.40
N GLN A 561 -3.14 -7.33 0.43
CA GLN A 561 -2.37 -6.31 -0.31
C GLN A 561 -1.17 -5.75 0.48
N GLY A 562 -0.86 -6.31 1.65
CA GLY A 562 0.22 -5.89 2.53
C GLY A 562 -0.01 -4.52 3.17
N LEU A 563 -1.26 -4.12 3.34
CA LEU A 563 -1.65 -2.91 4.05
C LEU A 563 -1.93 -3.23 5.53
N LYS A 564 -1.65 -2.27 6.41
CA LYS A 564 -2.09 -2.30 7.81
C LYS A 564 -3.62 -2.19 7.86
N PHE A 565 -4.28 -2.96 8.71
CA PHE A 565 -5.75 -2.97 8.79
C PHE A 565 -6.24 -2.03 9.89
N MET A 566 -7.23 -1.20 9.58
CA MET A 566 -7.91 -0.39 10.59
C MET A 566 -9.40 -0.73 10.70
N ALA A 567 -10.02 -0.39 11.82
CA ALA A 567 -11.47 -0.38 11.95
C ALA A 567 -11.91 0.92 12.62
N SER A 568 -12.94 1.56 12.06
CA SER A 568 -13.53 2.78 12.62
C SER A 568 -14.85 2.47 13.31
N LEU A 569 -15.05 3.00 14.53
CA LEU A 569 -16.27 2.83 15.30
C LEU A 569 -16.80 4.18 15.78
N HIS A 570 -18.10 4.39 15.59
CA HIS A 570 -18.77 5.65 15.90
C HIS A 570 -19.93 5.47 16.89
N HIS A 571 -20.00 4.31 17.55
CA HIS A 571 -21.14 3.82 18.31
C HIS A 571 -21.28 4.42 19.72
N ALA A 572 -20.50 5.45 20.06
CA ALA A 572 -20.74 6.24 21.27
C ALA A 572 -21.94 7.18 21.08
N TYR A 573 -22.03 7.89 19.96
CA TYR A 573 -23.15 8.79 19.69
C TYR A 573 -24.48 8.04 19.45
N HIS A 574 -24.40 6.76 19.05
CA HIS A 574 -25.56 5.87 18.86
C HIS A 574 -26.57 5.94 20.01
N PHE A 575 -26.11 5.85 21.26
CA PHE A 575 -26.95 5.88 22.46
C PHE A 575 -26.87 7.19 23.26
N ASN A 576 -26.08 8.16 22.81
CA ASN A 576 -25.92 9.48 23.45
C ASN A 576 -26.68 10.60 22.72
N GLY A 577 -27.48 10.26 21.71
CA GLY A 577 -28.45 11.19 21.16
C GLY A 577 -28.82 10.95 19.71
N PHE A 578 -28.12 10.08 18.97
CA PHE A 578 -28.34 9.90 17.52
C PHE A 578 -29.80 9.58 17.17
N TYR A 579 -30.50 8.80 18.01
CA TYR A 579 -31.90 8.40 17.81
C TYR A 579 -32.92 9.09 18.73
N ASP A 580 -32.64 10.30 19.26
CA ASP A 580 -33.57 11.04 20.15
C ASP A 580 -34.98 11.27 19.59
N HIS A 581 -35.14 11.27 18.26
CA HIS A 581 -36.42 11.48 17.59
C HIS A 581 -37.14 10.16 17.25
N VAL A 582 -36.54 9.01 17.57
CA VAL A 582 -37.18 7.70 17.39
C VAL A 582 -38.07 7.41 18.60
N PRO A 583 -39.35 7.02 18.39
CA PRO A 583 -40.22 6.62 19.48
C PRO A 583 -39.65 5.48 20.33
N SER A 584 -40.05 5.39 21.59
CA SER A 584 -39.67 4.28 22.47
C SER A 584 -40.15 2.95 21.89
N GLN A 585 -39.24 1.98 21.84
CA GLN A 585 -39.50 0.65 21.30
C GLN A 585 -39.90 -0.32 22.41
N SER A 586 -40.94 -1.12 22.16
CA SER A 586 -41.34 -2.23 23.04
C SER A 586 -40.58 -3.52 22.73
N ASP A 587 -40.14 -3.71 21.48
CA ASP A 587 -39.35 -4.87 21.05
C ASP A 587 -37.92 -4.78 21.62
N PRO A 588 -37.44 -5.80 22.36
CA PRO A 588 -36.11 -5.80 22.94
C PRO A 588 -34.97 -5.69 21.92
N ALA A 589 -35.08 -6.31 20.75
CA ALA A 589 -34.05 -6.21 19.71
C ALA A 589 -34.03 -4.80 19.11
N LEU A 590 -35.19 -4.20 18.82
CA LEU A 590 -35.23 -2.81 18.32
C LEU A 590 -34.70 -1.81 19.35
N ARG A 591 -34.87 -2.07 20.65
CA ARG A 591 -34.22 -1.25 21.69
C ARG A 591 -32.69 -1.26 21.58
N VAL A 592 -32.08 -2.37 21.14
CA VAL A 592 -30.63 -2.41 20.86
C VAL A 592 -30.28 -1.53 19.66
N LEU A 593 -30.98 -1.68 18.53
CA LEU A 593 -30.71 -0.92 17.31
C LEU A 593 -30.80 0.59 17.54
N TYR A 594 -31.78 1.04 18.32
CA TYR A 594 -32.04 2.46 18.53
C TYR A 594 -31.41 3.04 19.81
N GLY A 595 -30.55 2.30 20.51
CA GLY A 595 -29.83 2.81 21.69
C GLY A 595 -30.71 3.06 22.92
N GLN A 596 -31.76 2.26 23.10
CA GLN A 596 -32.81 2.46 24.12
C GLN A 596 -32.77 1.41 25.25
N GLN A 597 -31.65 0.74 25.48
CA GLN A 597 -31.51 -0.25 26.57
C GLN A 597 -31.27 0.39 27.94
N GLY A 598 -30.92 1.69 27.96
CA GLY A 598 -30.55 2.43 29.16
C GLY A 598 -29.04 2.45 29.38
N SER A 599 -28.55 3.54 29.99
CA SER A 599 -27.12 3.89 30.05
C SER A 599 -26.20 2.74 30.47
N ALA A 600 -26.55 1.96 31.51
CA ALA A 600 -25.69 0.88 31.99
C ALA A 600 -25.51 -0.24 30.95
N ALA A 601 -26.59 -0.63 30.25
CA ALA A 601 -26.55 -1.67 29.22
C ALA A 601 -25.82 -1.17 27.97
N GLU A 602 -26.06 0.07 27.55
CA GLU A 602 -25.40 0.64 26.36
C GLU A 602 -23.90 0.85 26.56
N ASN A 603 -23.47 1.30 27.74
CA ASN A 603 -22.05 1.40 28.06
C ASN A 603 -21.34 0.05 28.04
N LYS A 604 -22.02 -1.01 28.51
CA LYS A 604 -21.50 -2.37 28.43
C LYS A 604 -21.43 -2.84 26.97
N LEU A 605 -22.49 -2.63 26.20
CA LEU A 605 -22.54 -3.00 24.78
C LEU A 605 -21.47 -2.27 23.96
N TRP A 606 -21.21 -0.99 24.26
CA TRP A 606 -20.14 -0.19 23.66
C TRP A 606 -18.78 -0.88 23.84
N TYR A 607 -18.48 -1.36 25.05
CA TYR A 607 -17.25 -2.10 25.34
C TYR A 607 -17.23 -3.50 24.70
N ASP A 608 -18.32 -4.25 24.80
CA ASP A 608 -18.41 -5.62 24.25
C ASP A 608 -18.17 -5.61 22.72
N LYS A 609 -18.71 -4.63 21.99
CA LYS A 609 -18.48 -4.44 20.55
C LYS A 609 -17.00 -4.23 20.23
N LEU A 610 -16.30 -3.42 21.03
CA LEU A 610 -14.86 -3.19 20.87
C LEU A 610 -14.05 -4.47 21.10
N VAL A 611 -14.37 -5.23 22.15
CA VAL A 611 -13.72 -6.52 22.43
C VAL A 611 -13.88 -7.49 21.26
N GLU A 612 -15.07 -7.59 20.67
CA GLU A 612 -15.30 -8.44 19.50
C GLU A 612 -14.45 -8.03 18.30
N VAL A 613 -14.35 -6.73 18.01
CA VAL A 613 -13.56 -6.24 16.88
C VAL A 613 -12.07 -6.46 17.11
N ILE A 614 -11.58 -6.21 18.34
CA ILE A 614 -10.19 -6.42 18.74
C ILE A 614 -9.82 -7.89 18.59
N ASP A 615 -10.57 -8.78 19.23
CA ASP A 615 -10.22 -10.20 19.31
C ASP A 615 -10.43 -10.92 17.96
N GLY A 616 -11.49 -10.55 17.23
CA GLY A 616 -11.85 -11.16 15.95
C GLY A 616 -10.97 -10.72 14.79
N TYR A 617 -10.63 -9.43 14.71
CA TYR A 617 -10.01 -8.86 13.50
C TYR A 617 -8.62 -8.27 13.73
N ARG A 618 -8.16 -8.13 14.96
CA ARG A 618 -6.80 -7.68 15.32
C ARG A 618 -6.33 -6.40 14.61
N PRO A 619 -7.12 -5.31 14.64
CA PRO A 619 -6.76 -4.07 13.96
C PRO A 619 -5.34 -3.58 14.33
N ASP A 620 -4.67 -2.94 13.37
CA ASP A 620 -3.46 -2.15 13.62
C ASP A 620 -3.82 -0.76 14.14
N LEU A 621 -4.99 -0.24 13.74
CA LEU A 621 -5.54 1.03 14.19
C LEU A 621 -7.03 0.90 14.50
N LEU A 622 -7.45 1.36 15.68
CA LEU A 622 -8.85 1.57 16.04
C LEU A 622 -9.15 3.06 16.08
N TRP A 623 -10.08 3.48 15.23
CA TRP A 623 -10.53 4.86 15.16
C TRP A 623 -11.84 5.00 15.94
N GLN A 624 -11.97 6.03 16.77
CA GLN A 624 -13.18 6.33 17.54
C GLN A 624 -13.69 7.74 17.25
N ASP A 625 -14.99 7.86 16.98
CA ASP A 625 -15.64 9.16 16.80
C ASP A 625 -15.88 9.89 18.14
N PHE A 626 -16.61 11.01 18.08
CA PHE A 626 -16.98 11.85 19.23
C PHE A 626 -17.98 11.19 20.22
N ASP A 627 -18.27 11.91 21.31
CA ASP A 627 -19.14 11.54 22.45
C ASP A 627 -18.58 10.43 23.36
N LEU A 628 -17.26 10.21 23.33
CA LEU A 628 -16.58 9.29 24.25
C LEU A 628 -16.61 9.82 25.69
N ASN A 629 -16.64 11.14 25.90
CA ASN A 629 -16.79 11.74 27.23
C ASN A 629 -18.12 11.36 27.91
N LEU A 630 -19.15 10.98 27.15
CA LEU A 630 -20.44 10.50 27.65
C LEU A 630 -20.46 8.98 27.88
N VAL A 631 -19.47 8.25 27.36
CA VAL A 631 -19.19 6.86 27.75
C VAL A 631 -18.56 6.87 29.15
N GLN A 632 -19.03 5.98 30.03
CA GLN A 632 -18.48 5.80 31.37
C GLN A 632 -16.98 5.51 31.30
N GLU A 633 -16.20 6.26 32.09
CA GLU A 633 -14.74 6.21 32.07
C GLU A 633 -14.19 4.81 32.31
N SER A 634 -14.84 4.02 33.17
CA SER A 634 -14.46 2.64 33.45
C SER A 634 -14.43 1.78 32.20
N TYR A 635 -15.39 1.92 31.29
CA TYR A 635 -15.42 1.17 30.04
C TYR A 635 -14.40 1.69 29.03
N ARG A 636 -14.19 3.01 28.93
CA ARG A 636 -13.11 3.60 28.10
C ARG A 636 -11.74 3.05 28.49
N LEU A 637 -11.45 3.01 29.80
CA LEU A 637 -10.21 2.46 30.33
C LEU A 637 -10.10 0.94 30.13
N GLN A 638 -11.20 0.19 30.24
CA GLN A 638 -11.22 -1.24 29.94
C GLN A 638 -10.95 -1.52 28.46
N PHE A 639 -11.50 -0.71 27.56
CA PHE A 639 -11.21 -0.79 26.13
C PHE A 639 -9.72 -0.63 25.86
N LEU A 640 -9.11 0.48 26.33
CA LEU A 640 -7.69 0.77 26.10
C LEU A 640 -6.79 -0.33 26.69
N ALA A 641 -7.05 -0.72 27.94
CA ALA A 641 -6.30 -1.79 28.58
C ALA A 641 -6.44 -3.14 27.83
N HIS A 642 -7.63 -3.49 27.36
CA HIS A 642 -7.84 -4.72 26.59
C HIS A 642 -7.07 -4.68 25.27
N TYR A 643 -7.20 -3.59 24.51
CA TYR A 643 -6.54 -3.46 23.21
C TYR A 643 -5.00 -3.48 23.33
N TYR A 644 -4.45 -2.75 24.29
CA TYR A 644 -2.99 -2.70 24.49
C TYR A 644 -2.44 -4.02 25.06
N ASN A 645 -3.18 -4.73 25.92
CA ASN A 645 -2.78 -6.07 26.35
C ASN A 645 -2.80 -7.08 25.20
N GLN A 646 -3.79 -7.00 24.31
CA GLN A 646 -3.81 -7.81 23.09
C GLN A 646 -2.63 -7.47 22.17
N ALA A 647 -2.29 -6.18 22.04
CA ALA A 647 -1.12 -5.74 21.29
C ALA A 647 0.18 -6.34 21.83
N VAL A 648 0.37 -6.37 23.16
CA VAL A 648 1.48 -7.06 23.82
C VAL A 648 1.46 -8.56 23.50
N ALA A 649 0.31 -9.22 23.61
CA ALA A 649 0.18 -10.65 23.31
C ALA A 649 0.48 -10.98 21.83
N TRP A 650 0.14 -10.07 20.92
CA TRP A 650 0.42 -10.20 19.49
C TRP A 650 1.84 -9.78 19.11
N ASN A 651 2.62 -9.23 20.06
CA ASN A 651 3.90 -8.60 19.81
C ASN A 651 3.81 -7.57 18.67
N LYS A 652 2.83 -6.66 18.78
CA LYS A 652 2.44 -5.74 17.71
C LYS A 652 2.25 -4.31 18.24
N ASP A 653 2.78 -3.33 17.51
CA ASP A 653 2.46 -1.92 17.75
C ASP A 653 1.07 -1.57 17.19
N VAL A 654 0.18 -1.06 18.05
CA VAL A 654 -1.19 -0.65 17.68
C VAL A 654 -1.44 0.84 17.94
N VAL A 655 -2.47 1.38 17.29
CA VAL A 655 -2.91 2.77 17.45
C VAL A 655 -4.38 2.82 17.85
N ALA A 656 -4.70 3.62 18.86
CA ALA A 656 -6.07 4.08 19.12
C ALA A 656 -6.16 5.58 18.82
N THR A 657 -7.22 6.02 18.15
CA THR A 657 -7.47 7.44 17.85
C THR A 657 -8.78 7.91 18.47
N TYR A 658 -8.92 9.21 18.66
CA TYR A 658 -10.09 9.80 19.29
C TYR A 658 -10.25 11.29 18.97
N LYS A 659 -11.48 11.80 19.13
CA LYS A 659 -11.79 13.24 19.04
C LYS A 659 -12.06 13.91 20.39
N ASP A 660 -12.67 13.19 21.33
CA ASP A 660 -12.91 13.63 22.70
C ASP A 660 -12.81 12.48 23.71
N GLY A 661 -12.98 12.77 25.01
CA GLY A 661 -13.11 11.74 26.04
C GLY A 661 -11.85 10.93 26.41
N LEU A 662 -10.76 11.00 25.63
CA LEU A 662 -9.43 10.46 25.97
C LEU A 662 -8.39 11.60 26.10
N ASP A 663 -7.17 11.33 26.57
CA ASP A 663 -6.25 12.37 27.07
C ASP A 663 -4.89 12.51 26.36
N ASN A 664 -4.74 11.94 25.15
CA ASN A 664 -3.62 12.03 24.17
C ASN A 664 -2.25 11.52 24.61
N LYS A 665 -2.14 10.84 25.76
CA LYS A 665 -0.86 10.29 26.19
C LYS A 665 -0.63 8.87 25.68
N GLY A 666 -1.70 8.05 25.66
CA GLY A 666 -1.70 6.70 25.08
C GLY A 666 -2.29 6.64 23.67
N GLU A 667 -3.02 7.69 23.25
CA GLU A 667 -3.82 7.70 22.02
C GLU A 667 -3.43 8.85 21.09
N VAL A 668 -3.74 8.70 19.80
CA VAL A 668 -3.54 9.75 18.79
C VAL A 668 -4.77 10.63 18.71
N TYR A 669 -4.59 11.91 18.97
CA TYR A 669 -5.66 12.88 18.75
C TYR A 669 -5.97 13.01 17.25
N ASP A 670 -7.24 12.88 16.91
CA ASP A 670 -7.79 13.09 15.57
C ASP A 670 -8.42 14.49 15.47
N PHE A 671 -7.90 15.29 14.55
CA PHE A 671 -8.47 16.58 14.21
C PHE A 671 -9.62 16.42 13.24
N GLU A 672 -10.70 17.15 13.53
CA GLU A 672 -11.76 17.41 12.57
C GLU A 672 -11.23 17.88 11.21
N ARG A 673 -12.07 17.68 10.19
CA ARG A 673 -11.70 17.80 8.78
C ARG A 673 -10.84 19.05 8.48
N GLY A 674 -9.65 18.80 7.96
CA GLY A 674 -8.69 19.80 7.50
C GLY A 674 -7.53 20.09 8.44
N GLY A 675 -7.54 19.55 9.66
CA GLY A 675 -6.39 19.54 10.57
C GLY A 675 -5.95 20.92 11.11
N PRO A 676 -4.82 20.98 11.84
CA PRO A 676 -4.32 22.21 12.45
C PRO A 676 -3.80 23.22 11.41
N ALA A 677 -3.89 24.50 11.76
CA ALA A 677 -3.37 25.61 10.95
C ALA A 677 -1.83 25.61 10.84
N GLY A 678 -1.16 25.08 11.86
CA GLY A 678 0.30 25.10 11.98
C GLY A 678 0.88 23.73 12.30
N LEU A 679 2.19 23.71 12.47
CA LEU A 679 2.91 22.54 12.96
C LEU A 679 2.48 22.22 14.39
N LEU A 680 2.25 20.95 14.68
CA LEU A 680 1.79 20.51 15.98
C LEU A 680 2.57 19.27 16.45
N THR A 681 2.76 19.20 17.77
CA THR A 681 3.28 18.03 18.50
C THR A 681 2.43 17.81 19.75
N PRO A 682 2.13 16.57 20.17
CA PRO A 682 2.60 15.29 19.62
C PRO A 682 1.99 14.96 18.24
N TYR A 683 2.43 13.83 17.66
CA TYR A 683 1.96 13.36 16.34
C TYR A 683 0.45 13.14 16.35
N TRP A 684 -0.23 13.52 15.27
CA TRP A 684 -1.69 13.59 15.20
C TRP A 684 -2.24 12.96 13.90
N LEU A 685 -3.55 12.73 13.86
CA LEU A 685 -4.29 12.31 12.66
C LEU A 685 -5.34 13.37 12.30
N THR A 686 -5.71 13.47 11.04
CA THR A 686 -6.94 14.16 10.62
C THR A 686 -7.61 13.37 9.52
N ASP A 687 -8.93 13.37 9.56
CA ASP A 687 -9.73 12.86 8.47
C ASP A 687 -9.92 13.90 7.36
N ASP A 688 -10.03 13.43 6.12
CA ASP A 688 -10.57 14.20 4.99
C ASP A 688 -11.46 13.29 4.14
N SER A 689 -12.15 13.84 3.14
CA SER A 689 -13.04 13.09 2.26
C SER A 689 -12.81 13.47 0.80
N ILE A 690 -12.84 12.47 -0.10
CA ILE A 690 -12.90 12.74 -1.54
C ILE A 690 -14.14 13.58 -1.88
N SER A 691 -15.22 13.38 -1.14
CA SER A 691 -16.46 14.11 -1.35
C SER A 691 -16.40 15.53 -0.77
N SER A 692 -17.01 16.45 -1.52
CA SER A 692 -17.30 17.83 -1.11
C SER A 692 -18.65 18.01 -0.43
N SER A 693 -19.39 16.94 -0.18
CA SER A 693 -20.76 17.02 0.37
C SER A 693 -21.01 16.11 1.58
N SER A 694 -20.68 14.82 1.53
CA SER A 694 -20.99 13.86 2.61
C SER A 694 -19.91 12.78 2.73
N TRP A 695 -19.84 12.10 3.87
CA TRP A 695 -18.95 10.97 4.06
C TRP A 695 -19.45 9.72 3.33
N CYS A 696 -20.77 9.46 3.29
CA CYS A 696 -21.34 8.37 2.50
C CYS A 696 -21.80 8.81 1.11
N TYR A 697 -22.15 7.83 0.26
CA TYR A 697 -22.64 8.12 -1.08
C TYR A 697 -24.02 8.78 -1.05
N THR A 698 -24.21 9.80 -1.90
CA THR A 698 -25.51 10.39 -2.21
C THR A 698 -25.67 10.60 -3.71
N VAL A 699 -26.92 10.57 -4.20
CA VAL A 699 -27.20 10.92 -5.60
C VAL A 699 -26.83 12.37 -5.83
N GLY A 700 -25.93 12.61 -6.79
CA GLY A 700 -25.40 13.95 -7.07
C GLY A 700 -24.21 14.36 -6.20
N ILE A 701 -23.56 13.41 -5.50
CA ILE A 701 -22.36 13.65 -4.70
C ILE A 701 -21.28 14.40 -5.50
N GLY A 702 -20.76 15.48 -4.89
CA GLY A 702 -19.64 16.26 -5.45
C GLY A 702 -18.30 15.72 -4.98
N TYR A 703 -17.25 15.91 -5.79
CA TYR A 703 -15.87 15.53 -5.46
C TYR A 703 -14.94 16.74 -5.48
N TYR A 704 -13.97 16.76 -4.57
CA TYR A 704 -12.83 17.68 -4.66
C TYR A 704 -11.90 17.27 -5.80
N SER A 705 -11.05 18.22 -6.25
CA SER A 705 -10.05 17.93 -7.25
C SER A 705 -8.89 17.11 -6.67
N THR A 706 -8.27 16.26 -7.50
CA THR A 706 -7.05 15.52 -7.13
C THR A 706 -5.97 16.46 -6.61
N GLN A 707 -5.80 17.63 -7.22
CA GLN A 707 -4.81 18.62 -6.82
C GLN A 707 -5.05 19.12 -5.39
N ALA A 708 -6.29 19.46 -5.02
CA ALA A 708 -6.60 19.94 -3.68
C ALA A 708 -6.36 18.86 -2.61
N LEU A 709 -6.76 17.61 -2.90
CA LEU A 709 -6.59 16.48 -1.98
C LEU A 709 -5.11 16.10 -1.79
N LEU A 710 -4.35 16.05 -2.89
CA LEU A 710 -2.92 15.77 -2.83
C LEU A 710 -2.16 16.89 -2.10
N HIS A 711 -2.49 18.15 -2.37
CA HIS A 711 -1.85 19.28 -1.68
C HIS A 711 -2.18 19.29 -0.19
N SER A 712 -3.40 18.88 0.18
CA SER A 712 -3.79 18.70 1.57
C SER A 712 -2.99 17.60 2.24
N LEU A 713 -2.79 16.43 1.60
CA LEU A 713 -1.92 15.37 2.11
C LEU A 713 -0.50 15.90 2.39
N ILE A 714 0.10 16.59 1.42
CA ILE A 714 1.46 17.16 1.55
C ILE A 714 1.53 18.16 2.72
N ASP A 715 0.52 19.01 2.89
CA ASP A 715 0.41 19.97 4.00
C ASP A 715 0.30 19.27 5.37
N ARG A 716 -0.48 18.18 5.47
CA ARG A 716 -0.69 17.49 6.76
C ARG A 716 0.58 16.81 7.20
N VAL A 717 1.27 16.16 6.26
CA VAL A 717 2.55 15.48 6.51
C VAL A 717 3.62 16.48 6.94
N SER A 718 3.67 17.68 6.33
CA SER A 718 4.66 18.69 6.71
C SER A 718 4.44 19.29 8.10
N LYS A 719 3.19 19.25 8.59
CA LYS A 719 2.79 19.69 9.94
C LYS A 719 2.87 18.59 11.00
N GLY A 720 3.38 17.41 10.66
CA GLY A 720 3.60 16.31 11.59
C GLY A 720 2.40 15.40 11.81
N GLY A 721 1.45 15.36 10.86
CA GLY A 721 0.26 14.53 10.94
C GLY A 721 0.18 13.44 9.87
N THR A 722 -0.77 12.53 10.07
CA THR A 722 -1.24 11.54 9.10
C THR A 722 -2.62 11.94 8.58
N MET A 723 -2.86 11.77 7.28
CA MET A 723 -4.18 11.99 6.67
C MET A 723 -4.90 10.66 6.45
N LEU A 724 -6.12 10.55 6.97
CA LEU A 724 -7.04 9.44 6.72
C LEU A 724 -8.12 9.90 5.73
N LEU A 725 -8.09 9.38 4.51
CA LEU A 725 -9.00 9.82 3.45
C LEU A 725 -10.22 8.91 3.33
N ASN A 726 -11.40 9.48 3.49
CA ASN A 726 -12.68 8.83 3.28
C ASN A 726 -13.01 8.73 1.80
N ILE A 727 -13.59 7.58 1.43
CA ILE A 727 -14.33 7.38 0.18
C ILE A 727 -15.79 7.00 0.46
N ALA A 728 -16.64 7.19 -0.54
CA ALA A 728 -18.08 7.03 -0.47
C ALA A 728 -18.59 6.01 -1.51
N PRO A 729 -18.47 4.70 -1.25
CA PRO A 729 -19.04 3.66 -2.10
C PRO A 729 -20.58 3.68 -2.11
N THR A 730 -21.19 3.27 -3.22
CA THR A 730 -22.64 3.08 -3.31
C THR A 730 -23.10 1.87 -2.48
N ALA A 731 -24.38 1.80 -2.13
CA ALA A 731 -24.93 0.72 -1.29
C ALA A 731 -24.68 -0.70 -1.84
N ASP A 732 -24.56 -0.89 -3.16
CA ASP A 732 -24.28 -2.19 -3.78
C ASP A 732 -22.79 -2.59 -3.75
N GLY A 733 -21.92 -1.73 -3.23
CA GLY A 733 -20.47 -1.96 -3.11
C GLY A 733 -19.66 -1.46 -4.31
N THR A 734 -20.23 -0.64 -5.18
CA THR A 734 -19.48 0.02 -6.26
C THR A 734 -18.76 1.28 -5.72
N ILE A 735 -17.45 1.40 -5.95
CA ILE A 735 -16.75 2.68 -5.78
C ILE A 735 -16.96 3.50 -7.05
N PRO A 736 -17.58 4.70 -7.00
CA PRO A 736 -17.77 5.52 -8.18
C PRO A 736 -16.46 5.84 -8.91
N SER A 737 -16.47 5.80 -10.24
CA SER A 737 -15.26 5.98 -11.07
C SER A 737 -14.54 7.31 -10.82
N GLY A 738 -15.27 8.39 -10.51
CA GLY A 738 -14.68 9.68 -10.13
C GLY A 738 -13.77 9.57 -8.90
N GLN A 739 -14.16 8.77 -7.90
CA GLN A 739 -13.34 8.53 -6.71
C GLN A 739 -12.13 7.65 -7.04
N GLN A 740 -12.32 6.61 -7.86
CA GLN A 740 -11.20 5.76 -8.32
C GLN A 740 -10.14 6.57 -9.07
N SER A 741 -10.54 7.45 -9.99
CA SER A 741 -9.63 8.31 -10.76
C SER A 741 -8.82 9.25 -9.88
N ILE A 742 -9.45 9.84 -8.85
CA ILE A 742 -8.76 10.70 -7.88
C ILE A 742 -7.72 9.91 -7.09
N LEU A 743 -8.10 8.74 -6.56
CA LEU A 743 -7.22 7.86 -5.81
C LEU A 743 -6.01 7.41 -6.64
N LEU A 744 -6.23 6.94 -7.86
CA LEU A 744 -5.16 6.50 -8.76
C LEU A 744 -4.23 7.65 -9.14
N ALA A 745 -4.76 8.86 -9.35
CA ALA A 745 -3.94 10.03 -9.65
C ALA A 745 -3.12 10.52 -8.44
N MET A 746 -3.64 10.40 -7.21
CA MET A 746 -2.82 10.58 -6.00
C MET A 746 -1.74 9.50 -5.90
N GLY A 747 -2.09 8.26 -6.23
CA GLY A 747 -1.20 7.11 -6.29
C GLY A 747 -0.03 7.28 -7.27
N ASP A 748 -0.28 7.83 -8.47
CA ASP A 748 0.76 8.15 -9.45
C ASP A 748 1.80 9.11 -8.85
N TRP A 749 1.34 10.20 -8.22
CA TRP A 749 2.25 11.16 -7.60
C TRP A 749 3.03 10.54 -6.44
N LEU A 750 2.35 9.80 -5.54
CA LEU A 750 3.00 9.13 -4.41
C LEU A 750 3.97 8.02 -4.85
N GLY A 751 3.69 7.37 -5.98
CA GLY A 751 4.57 6.39 -6.60
C GLY A 751 5.87 6.99 -7.12
N ARG A 752 5.86 8.27 -7.52
CA ARG A 752 7.01 9.01 -8.05
C ARG A 752 7.77 9.78 -6.98
N PHE A 753 7.06 10.45 -6.08
CA PHE A 753 7.58 11.40 -5.10
C PHE A 753 7.48 10.92 -3.64
N GLY A 754 7.08 9.66 -3.43
CA GLY A 754 6.84 9.10 -2.10
C GLY A 754 8.03 9.16 -1.14
N GLU A 755 9.26 9.29 -1.64
CA GLU A 755 10.46 9.54 -0.81
C GLU A 755 10.33 10.81 0.05
N ALA A 756 9.64 11.84 -0.45
CA ALA A 756 9.42 13.09 0.26
C ALA A 756 8.25 13.03 1.26
N VAL A 757 7.56 11.89 1.35
CA VAL A 757 6.36 11.70 2.18
C VAL A 757 6.57 10.55 3.16
N TYR A 758 6.68 9.32 2.68
CA TYR A 758 6.77 8.13 3.52
C TYR A 758 8.07 8.10 4.32
N GLY A 759 7.98 7.67 5.57
CA GLY A 759 9.14 7.62 6.48
C GLY A 759 9.69 8.98 6.90
N THR A 760 9.21 10.09 6.34
CA THR A 760 9.70 11.43 6.72
C THR A 760 9.12 11.90 8.05
N ARG A 761 9.62 13.03 8.55
CA ARG A 761 9.07 13.76 9.70
C ARG A 761 8.93 15.23 9.35
N SER A 762 8.12 15.96 10.11
CA SER A 762 8.06 17.41 10.00
C SER A 762 9.43 18.03 10.30
N TRP A 763 9.73 19.13 9.61
CA TRP A 763 10.89 19.97 9.91
C TRP A 763 10.49 21.11 10.87
N SER A 764 11.44 21.96 11.28
CA SER A 764 11.17 23.07 12.20
C SER A 764 10.23 24.15 11.64
N SER A 765 10.05 24.19 10.32
CA SER A 765 8.99 24.92 9.62
C SER A 765 8.20 23.94 8.76
N TYR A 766 6.87 24.04 8.76
CA TYR A 766 6.02 23.16 7.93
C TYR A 766 5.97 23.62 6.47
N GLY A 767 6.25 24.89 6.18
CA GLY A 767 6.14 25.44 4.84
C GLY A 767 6.07 26.97 4.78
N GLU A 768 5.96 27.47 3.56
CA GLU A 768 5.83 28.88 3.21
C GLU A 768 4.77 29.07 2.11
N GLY A 769 4.51 30.33 1.78
CA GLY A 769 3.58 30.71 0.72
C GLY A 769 2.22 31.26 1.22
N PRO A 770 1.43 31.79 0.27
CA PRO A 770 0.19 32.50 0.56
C PRO A 770 -0.99 31.59 0.93
N THR A 771 -0.99 30.32 0.51
CA THR A 771 -2.12 29.42 0.74
C THR A 771 -2.04 28.80 2.13
N LYS A 772 -3.02 29.12 2.97
CA LYS A 772 -3.18 28.55 4.32
C LYS A 772 -4.22 27.43 4.27
N MET A 773 -3.93 26.33 4.98
CA MET A 773 -4.79 25.15 5.07
C MET A 773 -4.94 24.76 6.55
N GLY A 774 -6.11 24.27 6.94
CA GLY A 774 -6.44 23.93 8.33
C GLY A 774 -6.74 25.14 9.23
N GLY A 775 -6.94 24.87 10.53
CA GLY A 775 -7.15 25.92 11.56
C GLY A 775 -8.59 26.36 11.78
N GLY A 776 -9.58 25.58 11.32
CA GLY A 776 -11.00 25.77 11.61
C GLY A 776 -11.72 24.43 11.68
N SER A 777 -12.91 24.40 12.28
CA SER A 777 -13.78 23.22 12.27
C SER A 777 -14.31 23.00 10.86
N PHE A 778 -14.02 21.83 10.26
CA PHE A 778 -14.47 21.46 8.90
C PHE A 778 -13.99 22.39 7.77
N SER A 779 -12.66 22.49 7.60
CA SER A 779 -12.08 23.14 6.42
C SER A 779 -11.83 22.14 5.29
N GLY A 780 -12.37 22.43 4.10
CA GLY A 780 -12.17 21.58 2.92
C GLY A 780 -10.75 21.71 2.32
N PRO A 781 -10.31 20.72 1.52
CA PRO A 781 -9.02 20.75 0.84
C PRO A 781 -8.94 21.91 -0.17
N VAL A 782 -7.78 22.55 -0.26
CA VAL A 782 -7.53 23.68 -1.17
C VAL A 782 -6.31 23.40 -2.03
N ALA A 783 -6.39 23.73 -3.32
CA ALA A 783 -5.23 23.65 -4.20
C ALA A 783 -4.25 24.80 -3.90
N GLY A 784 -3.05 24.43 -3.44
CA GLY A 784 -1.90 25.34 -3.36
C GLY A 784 -1.46 25.93 -4.71
N LYS A 785 -0.61 26.95 -4.63
CA LYS A 785 0.02 27.69 -5.72
C LYS A 785 1.51 27.33 -5.83
N PRO A 786 2.19 27.66 -6.94
CA PRO A 786 3.63 27.40 -7.08
C PRO A 786 4.51 28.00 -5.97
N GLN A 787 4.10 29.12 -5.37
CA GLN A 787 4.82 29.78 -4.27
C GLN A 787 4.64 29.06 -2.92
N ASP A 788 3.69 28.12 -2.83
CA ASP A 788 3.50 27.33 -1.62
C ASP A 788 4.49 26.17 -1.62
N ILE A 789 5.40 26.17 -0.63
CA ILE A 789 6.35 25.08 -0.41
C ILE A 789 6.02 24.43 0.93
N ARG A 790 6.11 23.10 0.99
CA ARG A 790 5.94 22.29 2.19
C ARG A 790 7.20 21.49 2.46
N PHE A 791 7.61 21.46 3.73
CA PHE A 791 8.87 20.83 4.14
C PHE A 791 8.66 19.53 4.90
N THR A 792 9.41 18.52 4.49
CA THR A 792 9.60 17.29 5.26
C THR A 792 11.08 17.00 5.36
N ARG A 793 11.48 16.19 6.34
CA ARG A 793 12.88 15.79 6.51
C ARG A 793 13.01 14.29 6.72
N SER A 794 14.16 13.77 6.33
CA SER A 794 14.61 12.40 6.60
C SER A 794 14.73 12.12 8.11
N GLN A 795 14.61 10.85 8.50
CA GLN A 795 14.64 10.46 9.93
C GLN A 795 15.97 10.82 10.60
N ASP A 796 17.09 10.67 9.89
CA ASP A 796 18.45 11.01 10.35
C ASP A 796 18.75 12.52 10.32
N ASN A 797 17.76 13.33 9.91
CA ASN A 797 17.82 14.79 9.87
C ASN A 797 18.93 15.35 8.95
N LYS A 798 19.33 14.64 7.88
CA LYS A 798 20.39 15.09 6.94
C LYS A 798 19.89 15.53 5.56
N VAL A 799 18.64 15.21 5.26
CA VAL A 799 17.97 15.55 4.00
C VAL A 799 16.69 16.33 4.29
N LEU A 800 16.58 17.52 3.71
CA LEU A 800 15.39 18.35 3.70
C LEU A 800 14.73 18.26 2.32
N TYR A 801 13.44 17.94 2.29
CA TYR A 801 12.62 17.95 1.08
C TYR A 801 11.80 19.23 1.06
N ALA A 802 11.95 20.02 -0.01
CA ALA A 802 11.16 21.20 -0.30
C ALA A 802 10.20 20.88 -1.44
N THR A 803 8.92 20.65 -1.12
CA THR A 803 7.89 20.30 -2.11
C THR A 803 7.07 21.54 -2.46
N ALA A 804 7.29 22.08 -3.67
CA ALA A 804 6.50 23.17 -4.22
C ALA A 804 5.17 22.65 -4.79
N LEU A 805 4.06 23.29 -4.44
CA LEU A 805 2.70 22.92 -4.87
C LEU A 805 2.37 23.42 -6.29
N GLY A 806 3.40 23.50 -7.14
CA GLY A 806 3.36 23.94 -8.52
C GLY A 806 4.76 24.33 -9.01
N TRP A 807 4.94 24.43 -10.33
CA TRP A 807 6.22 24.82 -10.93
C TRP A 807 6.44 26.34 -10.86
N GLN A 808 7.54 26.80 -10.26
CA GLN A 808 7.82 28.24 -10.09
C GLN A 808 8.47 28.90 -11.32
N GLY A 809 9.03 28.12 -12.25
CA GLY A 809 9.74 28.61 -13.42
C GLY A 809 11.19 28.16 -13.46
N ALA A 810 12.04 28.96 -14.11
CA ALA A 810 13.48 28.66 -14.25
C ALA A 810 14.26 28.76 -12.93
N THR A 811 13.67 29.41 -11.92
CA THR A 811 14.23 29.51 -10.58
C THR A 811 13.15 29.16 -9.57
N MET A 812 13.46 28.27 -8.63
CA MET A 812 12.68 28.04 -7.43
C MET A 812 13.31 28.79 -6.28
N THR A 813 12.54 29.66 -5.62
CA THR A 813 13.01 30.41 -4.44
C THR A 813 12.38 29.82 -3.19
N VAL A 814 13.23 29.46 -2.22
CA VAL A 814 12.82 28.99 -0.89
C VAL A 814 13.12 30.08 0.12
N THR A 815 12.11 30.89 0.43
CA THR A 815 12.23 32.11 1.25
C THR A 815 12.60 31.80 2.71
N THR A 816 12.13 30.68 3.24
CA THR A 816 12.48 30.17 4.59
C THR A 816 13.98 29.90 4.73
N LEU A 817 14.68 29.63 3.62
CA LEU A 817 16.10 29.33 3.61
C LEU A 817 16.98 30.55 3.27
N ASN A 818 16.56 31.77 3.63
CA ASN A 818 17.33 32.98 3.40
C ASN A 818 18.59 33.07 4.29
N SER A 819 19.58 33.85 3.85
CA SER A 819 20.85 34.05 4.55
C SER A 819 20.70 34.78 5.88
N GLY A 820 19.52 35.36 6.13
CA GLY A 820 19.04 35.99 7.36
C GLY A 820 18.35 35.02 8.33
N GLN A 821 18.13 33.75 7.95
CA GLN A 821 17.49 32.72 8.78
C GLN A 821 18.21 31.38 8.89
N ILE A 822 19.13 31.02 7.98
CA ILE A 822 19.85 29.74 8.08
C ILE A 822 21.21 29.79 7.40
N ASN A 823 22.24 29.19 8.01
CA ASN A 823 23.55 29.01 7.39
C ASN A 823 23.58 27.68 6.61
N LEU A 824 23.74 27.76 5.28
CA LEU A 824 23.75 26.59 4.39
C LEU A 824 25.14 26.12 3.97
N SER A 825 26.20 26.47 4.70
CA SER A 825 27.58 26.02 4.42
C SER A 825 27.77 24.50 4.43
N SER A 826 26.90 23.75 5.11
CA SER A 826 26.89 22.29 5.10
C SER A 826 26.02 21.68 3.99
N LEU A 827 25.36 22.49 3.16
CA LEU A 827 24.60 22.00 2.00
C LEU A 827 25.57 21.47 0.95
N THR A 828 25.45 20.18 0.63
CA THR A 828 26.35 19.47 -0.29
C THR A 828 25.72 19.14 -1.63
N GLY A 829 24.38 19.15 -1.71
CA GLY A 829 23.70 18.83 -2.96
C GLY A 829 22.25 19.30 -2.97
N ALA A 830 21.79 19.68 -4.15
CA ALA A 830 20.41 19.99 -4.47
C ALA A 830 20.00 19.17 -5.70
N GLN A 831 18.90 18.43 -5.59
CA GLN A 831 18.42 17.54 -6.64
C GLN A 831 16.91 17.66 -6.79
N LEU A 832 16.42 17.81 -8.02
CA LEU A 832 14.99 17.68 -8.31
C LEU A 832 14.64 16.20 -8.41
N LEU A 833 13.62 15.74 -7.69
CA LEU A 833 13.05 14.40 -7.89
C LEU A 833 12.44 14.32 -9.30
N ASP A 834 12.77 13.27 -10.04
CA ASP A 834 12.40 13.11 -11.44
C ASP A 834 11.04 12.39 -11.61
N ASN A 835 10.62 12.17 -12.87
CA ASN A 835 9.35 11.50 -13.23
C ASN A 835 9.27 10.02 -12.81
N ALA A 836 10.34 9.45 -12.27
CA ALA A 836 10.39 8.08 -11.77
C ALA A 836 11.05 8.03 -10.39
N ALA A 837 10.49 7.24 -9.47
CA ALA A 837 11.04 7.10 -8.13
C ALA A 837 12.52 6.67 -8.14
N GLY A 838 13.32 7.29 -7.27
CA GLY A 838 14.76 7.05 -7.16
C GLY A 838 15.59 7.62 -8.32
N ARG A 839 14.98 8.39 -9.23
CA ARG A 839 15.68 9.19 -10.23
C ARG A 839 15.68 10.66 -9.83
N TYR A 840 16.78 11.32 -10.12
CA TYR A 840 17.03 12.69 -9.71
C TYR A 840 17.71 13.46 -10.85
N VAL A 841 17.40 14.75 -10.92
CA VAL A 841 18.11 15.72 -11.75
C VAL A 841 18.97 16.57 -10.82
N ASP A 842 20.30 16.48 -10.97
CA ASP A 842 21.22 17.33 -10.22
C ASP A 842 21.02 18.80 -10.62
N LEU A 843 20.79 19.66 -9.63
CA LEU A 843 20.68 21.09 -9.84
C LEU A 843 22.06 21.73 -9.66
N PRO A 844 22.36 22.84 -10.37
CA PRO A 844 23.55 23.64 -10.11
C PRO A 844 23.62 24.08 -8.64
N ALA A 845 24.83 24.40 -8.17
CA ALA A 845 25.03 24.92 -6.83
C ALA A 845 24.11 26.13 -6.59
N PRO A 846 23.23 26.09 -5.56
CA PRO A 846 22.28 27.15 -5.34
C PRO A 846 22.96 28.40 -4.79
N THR A 847 22.35 29.56 -5.03
CA THR A 847 22.77 30.83 -4.42
C THR A 847 21.84 31.18 -3.27
N GLN A 848 22.37 31.77 -2.20
CA GLN A 848 21.59 32.18 -1.04
C GLN A 848 21.78 33.68 -0.79
N ASP A 849 20.69 34.40 -0.56
CA ASP A 849 20.71 35.79 -0.13
C ASP A 849 19.61 36.08 0.90
N ALA A 850 19.41 37.36 1.23
CA ALA A 850 18.43 37.78 2.24
C ALA A 850 16.96 37.49 1.84
N SER A 851 16.69 37.23 0.57
CA SER A 851 15.35 36.90 0.06
C SER A 851 15.06 35.40 0.06
N GLY A 852 16.08 34.54 0.02
CA GLY A 852 15.90 33.08 0.06
C GLY A 852 17.09 32.27 -0.43
N LEU A 853 16.88 30.96 -0.54
CA LEU A 853 17.71 30.06 -1.34
C LEU A 853 17.15 29.99 -2.75
N HIS A 854 17.97 30.28 -3.75
CA HIS A 854 17.61 30.24 -5.16
C HIS A 854 18.20 29.00 -5.84
N LEU A 855 17.31 28.15 -6.32
CA LEU A 855 17.61 26.90 -7.03
C LEU A 855 17.38 27.13 -8.52
N ALA A 856 18.43 26.98 -9.33
CA ALA A 856 18.30 27.02 -10.79
C ALA A 856 17.61 25.72 -11.26
N MET A 857 16.38 25.85 -11.73
CA MET A 857 15.58 24.73 -12.24
C MET A 857 15.97 24.41 -13.68
N PRO A 858 15.74 23.18 -14.18
CA PRO A 858 16.17 22.77 -15.53
C PRO A 858 15.61 23.63 -16.67
N SER A 859 14.44 24.24 -16.49
CA SER A 859 13.76 25.05 -17.50
C SER A 859 12.64 25.92 -16.92
N SER A 860 12.20 26.93 -17.67
CA SER A 860 11.04 27.76 -17.31
C SER A 860 9.73 26.98 -17.25
N ASN A 861 9.61 25.92 -18.05
CA ASN A 861 8.48 24.99 -18.01
C ASN A 861 8.87 23.72 -17.26
N PRO A 862 7.93 22.99 -16.63
CA PRO A 862 8.25 21.74 -15.97
C PRO A 862 8.71 20.67 -16.98
N PRO A 863 9.71 19.84 -16.63
CA PRO A 863 10.22 18.79 -17.53
C PRO A 863 9.24 17.63 -17.73
N PHE A 864 8.24 17.50 -16.86
CA PHE A 864 7.16 16.51 -16.91
C PHE A 864 5.93 17.08 -16.18
N SER A 865 4.75 16.49 -16.42
CA SER A 865 3.54 16.88 -15.68
C SER A 865 3.53 16.25 -14.28
N ALA A 866 3.32 17.08 -13.27
CA ALA A 866 3.03 16.68 -11.88
C ALA A 866 2.21 17.77 -11.19
N LEU A 867 1.46 17.37 -10.18
CA LEU A 867 0.65 18.27 -9.36
C LEU A 867 1.50 19.07 -8.36
N ALA A 868 2.62 18.50 -7.90
CA ALA A 868 3.64 19.14 -7.07
C ALA A 868 5.03 18.62 -7.43
N TYR A 869 6.08 19.39 -7.14
CA TYR A 869 7.47 19.07 -7.47
C TYR A 869 8.35 19.19 -6.25
N THR A 870 9.27 18.25 -6.05
CA THR A 870 10.10 18.21 -4.85
C THR A 870 11.59 18.36 -5.17
N VAL A 871 12.23 19.30 -4.48
CA VAL A 871 13.69 19.40 -4.43
C VAL A 871 14.20 18.77 -3.13
N LYS A 872 15.18 17.88 -3.26
CA LYS A 872 15.93 17.23 -2.20
C LYS A 872 17.21 18.01 -1.93
N LEU A 873 17.36 18.50 -0.70
CA LEU A 873 18.54 19.23 -0.22
C LEU A 873 19.31 18.33 0.77
N THR A 874 20.55 18.00 0.43
CA THR A 874 21.39 17.05 1.20
C THR A 874 22.52 17.78 1.90
N PHE A 875 22.65 17.55 3.21
CA PHE A 875 23.65 18.18 4.05
C PHE A 875 24.76 17.19 4.45
N SER A 876 25.98 17.67 4.64
CA SER A 876 27.11 16.85 5.12
C SER A 876 26.94 16.38 6.57
N GLY A 877 26.06 17.05 7.32
CA GLY A 877 25.66 16.73 8.69
C GLY A 877 24.16 16.93 8.86
N GLU A 878 23.70 17.15 10.09
CA GLU A 878 22.29 17.50 10.32
C GLU A 878 21.90 18.81 9.63
N ILE A 879 20.63 18.94 9.26
CA ILE A 879 20.05 20.16 8.69
C ILE A 879 20.28 21.30 9.70
N PRO A 880 20.88 22.42 9.27
CA PRO A 880 21.09 23.58 10.15
C PRO A 880 19.79 24.09 10.75
N VAL A 881 19.85 24.61 11.98
CA VAL A 881 18.67 25.10 12.69
C VAL A 881 18.17 26.39 12.05
N LEU A 882 16.88 26.44 11.73
CA LEU A 882 16.20 27.64 11.24
C LEU A 882 16.16 28.74 12.32
N GLY A 883 16.38 29.99 11.94
CA GLY A 883 16.62 31.14 12.84
C GLY A 883 18.10 31.39 13.17
N ALA A 884 19.02 30.77 12.43
CA ALA A 884 20.47 30.93 12.58
C ALA A 884 21.09 31.64 11.38
N PRO A 885 21.10 32.97 11.41
CA PRO A 885 22.32 33.72 11.10
C PRO A 885 22.29 35.08 11.83
N GLY A 886 23.15 35.17 12.84
CA GLY A 886 23.14 36.29 13.79
C GLY A 886 22.44 35.98 15.12
N GLY A 887 21.64 34.92 15.21
CA GLY A 887 21.19 34.36 16.49
C GLY A 887 22.37 33.69 17.20
N SER A 888 22.91 34.38 18.22
CA SER A 888 24.11 33.99 18.99
C SER A 888 24.47 32.50 18.89
N THR A 889 25.56 32.20 18.18
CA THR A 889 26.28 30.91 18.30
C THR A 889 26.92 30.78 19.68
N THR A 890 26.98 31.88 20.43
CA THR A 890 27.46 31.97 21.79
C THR A 890 26.36 31.49 22.74
N TRP A 891 26.68 30.46 23.51
CA TRP A 891 25.96 30.17 24.73
C TRP A 891 26.02 31.40 25.64
N VAL A 892 24.95 31.63 26.38
CA VAL A 892 24.88 32.74 27.33
C VAL A 892 24.56 32.20 28.71
N LYS A 893 24.96 32.96 29.72
CA LYS A 893 24.43 32.85 31.07
C LYS A 893 23.38 33.92 31.26
N ILE A 894 22.27 33.52 31.89
CA ILE A 894 21.15 34.40 32.22
C ILE A 894 21.21 34.61 33.74
N ALA A 895 21.76 35.73 34.21
CA ALA A 895 22.03 35.98 35.62
C ALA A 895 21.04 36.99 36.22
N ASN A 896 20.41 36.64 37.34
CA ASN A 896 19.47 37.52 38.01
C ASN A 896 20.20 38.72 38.63
N VAL A 897 19.65 39.93 38.50
CA VAL A 897 20.30 41.15 38.98
C VAL A 897 20.31 41.23 40.51
N THR A 898 19.27 40.73 41.20
CA THR A 898 19.24 40.74 42.67
C THR A 898 20.13 39.66 43.27
N SER A 899 20.01 38.41 42.82
CA SER A 899 20.71 37.29 43.46
C SER A 899 22.15 37.08 42.94
N GLY A 900 22.45 37.54 41.73
CA GLY A 900 23.71 37.24 41.03
C GLY A 900 23.84 35.78 40.54
N LEU A 901 22.86 34.93 40.85
CA LEU A 901 22.82 33.54 40.42
C LEU A 901 22.31 33.43 38.99
N VAL A 902 22.70 32.35 38.30
CA VAL A 902 22.32 32.08 36.91
C VAL A 902 21.19 31.07 36.82
N LEU A 903 20.37 31.19 35.78
CA LEU A 903 19.31 30.23 35.47
C LEU A 903 19.91 28.84 35.22
N ASP A 904 19.34 27.83 35.88
CA ASP A 904 19.83 26.46 35.90
C ASP A 904 18.73 25.48 35.48
N SER A 905 19.04 24.59 34.53
CA SER A 905 18.16 23.50 34.12
C SER A 905 18.21 22.27 35.03
N GLY A 906 19.22 22.15 35.89
CA GLY A 906 19.45 20.96 36.70
C GLY A 906 20.06 19.78 35.93
N GLY A 907 20.51 19.97 34.68
CA GLY A 907 21.17 18.94 33.88
C GLY A 907 20.19 17.98 33.18
N ASN A 908 20.46 16.68 33.26
CA ASN A 908 19.60 15.66 32.64
C ASN A 908 18.38 15.36 33.53
N VAL A 909 17.30 16.11 33.33
CA VAL A 909 16.05 16.03 34.09
C VAL A 909 14.87 15.75 33.16
N ALA A 910 13.77 15.22 33.71
CA ALA A 910 12.56 14.98 32.93
C ALA A 910 11.87 16.29 32.49
N SER A 911 11.14 16.24 31.37
CA SER A 911 10.27 17.34 30.93
C SER A 911 9.25 17.70 32.03
N GLY A 912 9.00 18.99 32.24
CA GLY A 912 8.19 19.52 33.32
C GLY A 912 8.97 19.84 34.61
N SER A 913 10.28 19.56 34.65
CA SER A 913 11.12 19.89 35.82
C SER A 913 11.25 21.39 36.03
N ASN A 914 11.38 21.81 37.29
CA ASN A 914 11.53 23.21 37.66
C ASN A 914 12.89 23.77 37.23
N LEU A 915 12.88 25.02 36.75
CA LEU A 915 14.10 25.81 36.58
C LEU A 915 14.56 26.35 37.94
N LYS A 916 15.87 26.35 38.14
CA LYS A 916 16.52 26.78 39.38
C LYS A 916 17.45 27.96 39.12
N GLN A 917 18.08 28.44 40.18
CA GLN A 917 19.15 29.41 40.14
C GLN A 917 20.41 28.82 40.79
N TRP A 918 21.58 29.00 40.20
CA TRP A 918 22.83 28.41 40.70
C TRP A 918 24.04 29.34 40.54
N ASN A 919 25.16 29.01 41.19
CA ASN A 919 26.44 29.70 40.96
C ASN A 919 26.98 29.33 39.58
N TYR A 920 27.42 30.32 38.80
CA TYR A 920 27.97 30.05 37.48
C TYR A 920 29.36 29.40 37.59
N ASP A 921 29.48 28.15 37.13
CA ASP A 921 30.74 27.38 37.09
C ASP A 921 31.14 26.95 35.67
N GLY A 922 30.38 27.37 34.65
CA GLY A 922 30.61 26.99 33.25
C GLY A 922 29.97 25.67 32.83
N SER A 923 29.24 24.99 33.70
CA SER A 923 28.56 23.73 33.36
C SER A 923 27.45 23.92 32.31
N PRO A 924 27.21 22.95 31.41
CA PRO A 924 26.21 23.06 30.35
C PRO A 924 24.78 23.35 30.84
N ASN A 925 24.40 22.93 32.05
CA ASN A 925 23.07 23.20 32.61
C ASN A 925 22.83 24.67 32.94
N LEU A 926 23.91 25.47 33.03
CA LEU A 926 23.87 26.92 33.31
C LEU A 926 24.00 27.76 32.05
N GLN A 927 24.03 27.11 30.89
CA GLN A 927 24.25 27.74 29.59
C GLN A 927 22.99 27.62 28.74
N TRP A 928 22.57 28.76 28.21
CA TRP A 928 21.32 28.92 27.49
C TRP A 928 21.58 29.49 26.11
N ARG A 929 20.66 29.22 25.19
CA ARG A 929 20.64 29.81 23.87
C ARG A 929 19.30 30.50 23.67
N LEU A 930 19.34 31.80 23.40
CA LEU A 930 18.16 32.56 23.01
C LEU A 930 18.07 32.52 21.49
N ILE A 931 17.04 31.86 21.00
CA ILE A 931 16.77 31.66 19.58
C ILE A 931 15.63 32.59 19.22
N ASP A 932 15.91 33.61 18.42
CA ASP A 932 14.89 34.52 17.89
C ASP A 932 13.93 33.74 16.98
N LEU A 933 12.63 33.92 17.21
CA LEU A 933 11.55 33.29 16.45
C LEU A 933 11.07 34.15 15.27
N GLY A 934 11.68 35.33 15.06
CA GLY A 934 11.38 36.23 13.95
C GLY A 934 10.10 37.03 14.09
N ASN A 935 9.50 37.04 15.28
CA ASN A 935 8.22 37.70 15.59
C ASN A 935 8.27 38.54 16.88
N GLY A 936 9.47 38.93 17.33
CA GLY A 936 9.69 39.67 18.58
C GLY A 936 9.78 38.79 19.83
N TYR A 937 9.65 37.47 19.68
CA TYR A 937 9.80 36.50 20.75
C TYR A 937 10.99 35.57 20.51
N HIS A 938 11.48 34.99 21.59
CA HIS A 938 12.61 34.08 21.63
C HIS A 938 12.21 32.76 22.27
N ARG A 939 12.82 31.68 21.82
CA ARG A 939 12.88 30.42 22.55
C ARG A 939 14.18 30.36 23.35
N ILE A 940 14.09 30.04 24.64
CA ILE A 940 15.23 29.97 25.56
C ILE A 940 15.57 28.49 25.81
N MET A 941 16.62 27.98 25.16
CA MET A 941 16.98 26.55 25.16
C MET A 941 18.18 26.26 26.04
N ASN A 942 18.14 25.21 26.84
CA ASN A 942 19.27 24.79 27.65
C ASN A 942 20.29 23.95 26.86
N ARG A 943 21.59 24.12 27.14
CA ARG A 943 22.66 23.34 26.50
C ARG A 943 22.70 21.88 26.94
N ALA A 944 22.43 21.58 28.21
CA ALA A 944 22.61 20.23 28.76
C ALA A 944 21.55 19.22 28.27
N ASN A 945 20.29 19.66 28.16
CA ASN A 945 19.16 18.77 27.90
C ASN A 945 18.30 19.17 26.70
N GLY A 946 18.59 20.30 26.05
CA GLY A 946 17.86 20.75 24.86
C GLY A 946 16.39 21.12 25.11
N MET A 947 15.96 21.32 26.35
CA MET A 947 14.60 21.77 26.68
C MET A 947 14.49 23.29 26.69
N ALA A 948 13.27 23.78 26.42
CA ALA A 948 12.92 25.19 26.42
C ALA A 948 12.39 25.62 27.80
N ALA A 949 12.68 26.86 28.22
CA ALA A 949 12.01 27.47 29.36
C ALA A 949 10.50 27.63 29.10
N ASP A 950 9.69 27.28 30.10
CA ASP A 950 8.24 27.10 29.97
C ASP A 950 7.50 27.70 31.19
N SER A 951 6.51 28.55 30.94
CA SER A 951 5.66 29.14 31.99
C SER A 951 4.57 28.19 32.50
N TRP A 952 4.42 27.04 31.86
CA TRP A 952 3.37 26.05 32.08
C TRP A 952 1.95 26.61 31.90
N GLY A 953 1.82 27.75 31.19
CA GLY A 953 0.57 28.48 31.05
C GLY A 953 0.05 29.12 32.36
N ASN A 954 0.84 29.14 33.43
CA ASN A 954 0.41 29.65 34.72
C ASN A 954 0.77 31.14 34.91
N SER A 955 -0.26 31.99 34.99
CA SER A 955 -0.11 33.45 35.14
C SER A 955 -0.11 33.95 36.58
N ALA A 956 -0.16 33.06 37.59
CA ALA A 956 -0.13 33.47 38.99
C ALA A 956 1.26 33.98 39.42
N ASN A 957 1.29 35.02 40.25
CA ASN A 957 2.54 35.50 40.86
C ASN A 957 3.12 34.42 41.78
N GLY A 958 4.40 34.07 41.57
CA GLY A 958 5.09 32.99 42.26
C GLY A 958 4.95 31.62 41.59
N ALA A 959 4.26 31.53 40.45
CA ALA A 959 4.20 30.29 39.68
C ALA A 959 5.60 29.84 39.27
N THR A 960 5.86 28.53 39.32
CA THR A 960 7.18 27.98 39.01
C THR A 960 7.50 28.11 37.53
N ALA A 961 8.70 28.62 37.20
CA ALA A 961 9.26 28.50 35.87
C ALA A 961 9.76 27.06 35.68
N ARG A 962 9.34 26.41 34.59
CA ARG A 962 9.66 25.02 34.27
C ARG A 962 10.44 24.93 32.97
N GLN A 963 10.80 23.71 32.59
CA GLN A 963 11.35 23.42 31.28
C GLN A 963 10.65 22.22 30.65
N ALA A 964 10.48 22.24 29.34
CA ALA A 964 9.90 21.13 28.59
C ALA A 964 10.48 21.05 27.19
N VAL A 965 10.23 19.93 26.51
CA VAL A 965 10.55 19.81 25.08
C VAL A 965 9.82 20.93 24.32
N TRP A 966 10.51 21.55 23.38
CA TRP A 966 9.93 22.62 22.58
C TRP A 966 8.74 22.12 21.77
N ASN A 967 7.58 22.75 21.97
CA ASN A 967 6.34 22.46 21.24
C ASN A 967 5.79 23.68 20.48
N GLY A 968 6.44 24.84 20.58
CA GLY A 968 6.02 26.07 19.90
C GLY A 968 4.88 26.83 20.57
N GLY A 969 4.36 26.34 21.69
CA GLY A 969 3.30 26.98 22.46
C GLY A 969 3.68 28.37 22.96
N THR A 970 2.70 29.25 23.16
CA THR A 970 2.92 30.62 23.64
C THR A 970 3.52 30.64 25.06
N ASN A 971 3.31 29.59 25.85
CA ASN A 971 3.94 29.34 27.14
C ASN A 971 5.46 29.11 27.07
N GLN A 972 6.05 28.88 25.90
CA GLN A 972 7.50 28.70 25.71
C GLN A 972 8.16 29.85 24.93
N GLN A 973 7.39 30.88 24.57
CA GLN A 973 7.87 32.04 23.80
C GLN A 973 8.09 33.24 24.72
N TRP A 974 9.23 33.90 24.60
CA TRP A 974 9.67 34.93 25.55
C TRP A 974 10.12 36.22 24.85
N SER A 975 9.58 37.37 25.22
CA SER A 975 10.12 38.66 24.78
C SER A 975 11.24 39.11 25.71
N LEU A 976 12.20 39.86 25.16
CA LEU A 976 13.32 40.45 25.90
C LEU A 976 13.13 41.96 25.95
N ASN A 977 12.57 42.46 27.04
CA ASN A 977 12.32 43.89 27.20
C ASN A 977 13.54 44.54 27.85
N SER A 978 14.25 45.38 27.10
CA SER A 978 15.45 46.06 27.60
C SER A 978 15.13 47.07 28.70
N LEU A 979 15.88 47.01 29.80
CA LEU A 979 15.88 47.97 30.91
C LEU A 979 17.13 48.89 30.89
N GLY A 980 17.93 48.82 29.83
CA GLY A 980 19.24 49.48 29.74
C GLY A 980 20.34 48.79 30.56
N ASN A 981 21.61 49.12 30.27
CA ASN A 981 22.80 48.56 30.93
C ASN A 981 22.88 47.01 30.88
N ASN A 982 22.54 46.42 29.73
CA ASN A 982 22.50 44.96 29.52
C ASN A 982 21.56 44.19 30.46
N ARG A 983 20.51 44.84 30.98
CA ARG A 983 19.47 44.24 31.81
C ARG A 983 18.18 44.10 31.02
N TYR A 984 17.47 43.01 31.24
CA TYR A 984 16.24 42.64 30.52
C TYR A 984 15.19 42.12 31.49
N GLN A 985 13.92 42.41 31.20
CA GLN A 985 12.81 41.58 31.65
C GLN A 985 12.57 40.49 30.60
N ILE A 986 12.49 39.24 31.02
CA ILE A 986 12.24 38.08 30.15
C ILE A 986 10.78 37.69 30.33
N ILE A 987 9.92 38.11 29.40
CA ILE A 987 8.45 38.06 29.57
C ILE A 987 7.84 36.97 28.71
N ASN A 988 7.05 36.10 29.32
CA ASN A 988 6.36 35.03 28.62
C ASN A 988 5.19 35.55 27.79
N ARG A 989 5.06 35.07 26.55
CA ARG A 989 3.99 35.46 25.62
C ARG A 989 2.62 35.00 26.08
N GLY A 990 2.51 33.76 26.57
CA GLY A 990 1.23 33.14 26.93
C GLY A 990 0.63 33.70 28.21
N THR A 991 1.46 33.98 29.21
CA THR A 991 1.02 34.39 30.56
C THR A 991 1.17 35.88 30.84
N GLY A 992 1.99 36.60 30.07
CA GLY A 992 2.33 38.01 30.33
C GLY A 992 3.21 38.23 31.57
N THR A 993 3.60 37.17 32.26
CA THR A 993 4.47 37.22 33.45
C THR A 993 5.95 37.15 33.05
N ALA A 994 6.81 37.79 33.83
CA ALA A 994 8.27 37.79 33.68
C ALA A 994 8.93 36.69 34.52
N LEU A 995 10.05 36.15 34.04
CA LEU A 995 10.93 35.31 34.83
C LEU A 995 11.48 36.13 36.03
N ASP A 996 11.42 35.55 37.22
CA ASP A 996 11.74 36.23 38.48
C ASP A 996 12.61 35.35 39.40
N GLY A 997 13.60 35.99 40.05
CA GLY A 997 14.53 35.33 40.97
C GLY A 997 13.93 35.00 42.36
N SER A 998 12.67 35.33 42.61
CA SER A 998 11.89 35.17 43.85
C SER A 998 12.46 35.89 45.09
N GLY A 999 13.48 36.75 44.94
CA GLY A 999 14.17 37.40 46.06
C GLY A 999 14.92 36.44 47.00
N SER A 1000 15.01 35.15 46.66
CA SER A 1000 15.74 34.11 47.42
C SER A 1000 17.17 33.98 46.90
N THR A 1001 18.16 33.93 47.80
CA THR A 1001 19.59 34.09 47.46
C THR A 1001 20.43 32.81 47.55
N THR A 1002 19.83 31.64 47.81
CA THR A 1002 20.57 30.36 47.89
C THR A 1002 20.55 29.60 46.57
N ALA A 1003 21.72 29.10 46.16
CA ALA A 1003 21.86 28.20 45.02
C ALA A 1003 20.96 26.96 45.19
N GLY A 1004 20.20 26.64 44.15
CA GLY A 1004 19.17 25.59 44.13
C GLY A 1004 17.74 26.11 44.31
N SER A 1005 17.58 27.39 44.65
CA SER A 1005 16.26 28.04 44.70
C SER A 1005 15.58 27.97 43.32
N THR A 1006 14.28 27.71 43.33
CA THR A 1006 13.46 27.65 42.11
C THR A 1006 13.28 29.06 41.52
N ALA A 1007 13.40 29.20 40.20
CA ALA A 1007 13.02 30.41 39.49
C ALA A 1007 11.49 30.43 39.32
N VAL A 1008 10.88 31.60 39.46
CA VAL A 1008 9.43 31.77 39.43
C VAL A 1008 9.02 32.75 38.35
N MET A 1009 7.72 32.96 38.22
CA MET A 1009 7.07 33.88 37.31
C MET A 1009 6.35 34.95 38.13
N TRP A 1010 6.47 36.21 37.71
CA TRP A 1010 5.82 37.33 38.40
C TRP A 1010 5.35 38.39 37.41
N THR A 1011 4.35 39.17 37.79
CA THR A 1011 3.89 40.31 37.00
C THR A 1011 5.05 41.29 36.76
N PRO A 1012 5.30 41.71 35.50
CA PRO A 1012 6.40 42.61 35.16
C PRO A 1012 6.43 43.87 36.04
N ASN A 1013 7.55 44.12 36.72
CA ASN A 1013 7.72 45.29 37.60
C ASN A 1013 9.18 45.77 37.64
N ALA A 1014 9.43 46.88 38.34
CA ALA A 1014 10.75 47.53 38.41
C ALA A 1014 11.75 46.88 39.40
N SER A 1015 11.38 45.78 40.07
CA SER A 1015 12.26 45.06 41.00
C SER A 1015 13.45 44.43 40.28
N GLY A 1016 14.59 44.41 40.95
CA GLY A 1016 15.77 43.67 40.49
C GLY A 1016 15.52 42.17 40.33
N ASN A 1017 14.51 41.61 41.00
CA ASN A 1017 14.15 40.19 40.89
C ASN A 1017 13.64 39.84 39.49
N ASN A 1018 13.01 40.81 38.83
CA ASN A 1018 12.46 40.73 37.48
C ASN A 1018 13.49 41.09 36.39
N ALA A 1019 14.69 41.52 36.81
CA ALA A 1019 15.75 41.96 35.91
C ALA A 1019 16.84 40.90 35.80
N TRP A 1020 17.22 40.57 34.56
CA TRP A 1020 18.24 39.58 34.23
C TRP A 1020 19.29 40.19 33.32
N THR A 1021 20.55 39.84 33.54
CA THR A 1021 21.64 40.12 32.60
C THR A 1021 21.86 38.91 31.69
N ILE A 1022 22.15 39.17 30.43
CA ILE A 1022 22.42 38.15 29.42
C ILE A 1022 23.83 38.39 28.90
N THR A 1023 24.73 37.45 29.16
CA THR A 1023 26.15 37.60 28.85
C THR A 1023 26.68 36.34 28.18
N GLY A 1024 27.47 36.48 27.11
CA GLY A 1024 28.15 35.36 26.46
C GLY A 1024 29.03 34.58 27.43
N THR A 1025 29.13 33.26 27.24
CA THR A 1025 29.88 32.32 28.09
C THR A 1025 31.04 31.67 27.37
#